data_AF-A0A523H9W3-F1
#
_entry.id   AF-A0A523H9W3-F1
#
_cell.length_a   1.000
_cell.length_b   1.000
_cell.length_c   1.000
_cell.angle_alpha   90.00
_cell.angle_beta   90.00
_cell.angle_gamma   90.00
#
_symmetry.space_group_name_H-M   'P 1'
#
loop_
_entity.id
_entity.type
_entity.pdbx_description
1 polymer ?
#
loop_
_entity_poly.entity_id
_entity_poly.type
_entity_poly.pdbx_seq_one_letter_code
_entity_poly.pdbx_strand_id
1 'polypeptide(L)'
;RCQLLTDDDYHAKMEEYGDDFRASMGAEGIRELLSNLNIKVEIDNLRRDMAATSSDTKIKKLSKRLKILEAFIKSGIKPEWMVFTVLPILPPELRPLVPLDGGRFATSDLNDLYRRVINRNNRLKRLLELKAPEIIVRNEKRMLQEAVDSLLDNGRRGKAMTGANKRPLKSLADMIKGKGGRFRQNLLGKRVDYSGRSVIVVGPQLKLHQCGLPKKMALELFKPFIFSKLEIMGIASTIKAAKREVENETPIVWDILEDVIRNHPVMLNRAPTLHRLGIQGFEPVLIEGKAIQLHPLVCAAFNADFDGDQMAVHVPLSLEAQNEVRTLMMSSNNILSPANGEPVIVPSQDIVLGLYYITREKIGARGEGMLFSNMSEVSRAYETRTVEVNARIMVRIDEYEVGADGERHKKTTRYDTTVGRTLLSEILPAGLPFSLINKVLKKKEISKLINVSFHLCGLRETVIFADKLMNFGFTYATRAGISICLDDMITPVQKNDIIASAEKEVQEIESQYTSGLVTQGERYNKVVDIWGRAGDEVAKAMMDQLGTEPVYDLRTGEVRKDKKGKPLMQESFNSIYMMADSGARGSAAQIRQLSGMRGLMAKPDGSIIETPITANFREGLNVLQYFISTHGARKGLADTALKTANSGYLTRRLVDVTQDLVVTEDDCGTGNGAAMQALVEGGEVIEALHERILGRVAANDVINPDSQVVIYPAGFLLDENAVDTIEFLGIDEVKVRTALTCETRYGLCAKCYGRDLGRGTMINIGEAVGVIAAQSIGEPGTQLTMRTFHIGGAASRTAVASQVESRSSGVVRYSPTMRYVTNSRRELIAISRSGEVVIHDDNGRERERHKAPYGATLLVRDGEMVKAGQVLAAWDPHTRPIITEYAGKVHFENVEEGVTVTKQIDEVTGLSTLVVIDPKQRGISQAKGLRPLVKLLSEKGKEVKLAGEDLSVTITLQTGSIIIVRDGQQISVGSVLARIPQESSKTRDITGGLPRVAELFEARSPKDSGVLAEVTGVISFGKDTKGKQRLVITDPDGVAHDYLIPKDKHVMVHDGQVVNKGESIVDGPADPHDILRLLGVEALARYIIDEVQDVYRLQGVKINDKHIEVIVRQMLRRIRIVDAGETRFILGEQVERADLLVENERMVADGKKPAKYEFMLLGITKASLSTDSFISAASFQETTRVLTEAAIMGKRDNLRGLKENVIVGRLIPAGTGLAFHNARKKQKLGLDADGDHGFLSKEDMGESQSSEQVT
;
A
#
# COMPACT_ATOMS: atom_id res chain seq x y z
N ARG A 1 1.01 -38.64 -41.78
CA ARG A 1 0.41 -37.31 -42.12
C ARG A 1 1.15 -36.24 -41.32
N CYS A 2 1.49 -35.11 -41.94
CA CYS A 2 2.29 -34.03 -41.33
C CYS A 2 3.72 -34.44 -40.94
N GLN A 3 4.34 -35.35 -41.70
CA GLN A 3 5.75 -35.71 -41.50
C GLN A 3 6.61 -34.74 -42.30
N LEU A 4 7.64 -34.18 -41.65
CA LEU A 4 8.64 -33.37 -42.34
C LEU A 4 9.56 -34.31 -43.13
N LEU A 5 9.82 -33.95 -44.38
CA LEU A 5 10.71 -34.68 -45.28
C LEU A 5 11.85 -33.76 -45.67
N THR A 6 13.04 -34.34 -45.81
CA THR A 6 14.15 -33.68 -46.49
C THR A 6 13.93 -33.72 -48.00
N ASP A 7 14.67 -32.93 -48.77
CA ASP A 7 14.55 -32.95 -50.24
C ASP A 7 14.88 -34.35 -50.80
N ASP A 8 15.89 -35.03 -50.25
CA ASP A 8 16.27 -36.40 -50.63
C ASP A 8 15.17 -37.42 -50.29
N ASP A 9 14.59 -37.33 -49.08
CA ASP A 9 13.48 -38.19 -48.66
C ASP A 9 12.23 -37.95 -49.51
N TYR A 10 11.97 -36.70 -49.90
CA TYR A 10 10.85 -36.33 -50.76
C TYR A 10 11.01 -36.99 -52.13
N HIS A 11 12.20 -36.92 -52.74
CA HIS A 11 12.46 -37.57 -54.02
C HIS A 11 12.34 -39.09 -53.92
N ALA A 12 12.93 -39.71 -52.89
CA ALA A 12 12.81 -41.15 -52.66
C ALA A 12 11.34 -41.60 -52.47
N LYS A 13 10.54 -40.84 -51.71
CA LYS A 13 9.12 -41.13 -51.50
C LYS A 13 8.25 -40.84 -52.72
N MET A 14 8.63 -39.86 -53.54
CA MET A 14 7.96 -39.58 -54.81
C MET A 14 8.22 -40.71 -55.83
N GLU A 15 9.43 -41.28 -55.85
CA GLU A 15 9.74 -42.47 -56.65
C GLU A 15 9.00 -43.72 -56.16
N GLU A 16 8.84 -43.90 -54.84
CA GLU A 16 8.19 -45.07 -54.24
C GLU A 16 6.66 -45.06 -54.40
N TYR A 17 6.00 -43.91 -54.20
CA TYR A 17 4.53 -43.81 -54.12
C TYR A 17 3.87 -43.07 -55.30
N GLY A 18 4.64 -42.46 -56.19
CA GLY A 18 4.13 -41.79 -57.40
C GLY A 18 3.04 -40.74 -57.10
N ASP A 19 1.89 -40.87 -57.77
CA ASP A 19 0.78 -39.90 -57.73
C ASP A 19 -0.08 -39.95 -56.45
N ASP A 20 -0.01 -41.03 -55.66
CA ASP A 20 -0.76 -41.18 -54.41
C ASP A 20 -0.15 -40.38 -53.24
N PHE A 21 1.04 -39.82 -53.46
CA PHE A 21 1.78 -39.04 -52.49
C PHE A 21 1.81 -37.56 -52.87
N ARG A 22 1.27 -36.71 -51.99
CA ARG A 22 1.33 -35.25 -52.13
C ARG A 22 2.14 -34.66 -50.99
N ALA A 23 3.18 -33.89 -51.34
CA ALA A 23 3.85 -33.00 -50.41
C ALA A 23 3.95 -31.60 -51.02
N SER A 24 3.80 -30.60 -50.16
CA SER A 24 3.89 -29.19 -50.51
C SER A 24 4.79 -28.48 -49.50
N MET A 25 5.46 -27.41 -49.92
CA MET A 25 6.42 -26.68 -49.09
C MET A 25 5.99 -25.23 -48.84
N GLY A 26 6.49 -24.63 -47.76
CA GLY A 26 6.26 -23.23 -47.43
C GLY A 26 4.83 -22.92 -46.95
N ALA A 27 4.41 -21.66 -47.11
CA ALA A 27 3.13 -21.16 -46.60
C ALA A 27 1.90 -21.82 -47.28
N GLU A 28 2.03 -22.20 -48.55
CA GLU A 28 0.99 -22.90 -49.32
C GLU A 28 0.70 -24.28 -48.71
N GLY A 29 1.74 -25.05 -48.38
CA GLY A 29 1.57 -26.34 -47.72
C GLY A 29 0.97 -26.24 -46.32
N ILE A 30 1.34 -25.22 -45.53
CA ILE A 30 0.70 -24.98 -44.23
C ILE A 30 -0.79 -24.66 -44.40
N ARG A 31 -1.16 -23.84 -45.39
CA ARG A 31 -2.56 -23.50 -45.66
C ARG A 31 -3.37 -24.73 -46.06
N GLU A 32 -2.82 -25.60 -46.92
CA GLU A 32 -3.47 -26.83 -47.37
C GLU A 32 -3.68 -27.82 -46.20
N LEU A 33 -2.68 -27.95 -45.31
CA LEU A 33 -2.82 -28.74 -44.09
C LEU A 33 -3.92 -28.22 -43.17
N LEU A 34 -4.02 -26.89 -43.02
CA LEU A 34 -5.05 -26.26 -42.19
C LEU A 34 -6.45 -26.37 -42.82
N SER A 35 -6.58 -26.29 -44.14
CA SER A 35 -7.87 -26.45 -44.82
C SER A 35 -8.40 -27.88 -44.78
N ASN A 36 -7.50 -28.87 -44.77
CA ASN A 36 -7.87 -30.30 -44.70
C ASN A 36 -8.15 -30.78 -43.26
N LEU A 37 -7.96 -29.92 -42.26
CA LEU A 37 -8.18 -30.26 -40.85
C LEU A 37 -9.67 -30.31 -40.51
N ASN A 38 -10.19 -31.51 -40.24
CA ASN A 38 -11.56 -31.66 -39.73
C ASN A 38 -11.61 -31.47 -38.21
N ILE A 39 -12.01 -30.27 -37.79
CA ILE A 39 -11.99 -29.84 -36.39
C ILE A 39 -12.91 -30.69 -35.51
N LYS A 40 -14.09 -31.10 -35.99
CA LYS A 40 -15.07 -31.87 -35.20
C LYS A 40 -14.52 -33.25 -34.83
N VAL A 41 -13.99 -33.96 -35.83
CA VAL A 41 -13.40 -35.29 -35.63
C VAL A 41 -12.21 -35.23 -34.68
N GLU A 42 -11.37 -34.20 -34.81
CA GLU A 42 -10.20 -34.03 -33.94
C GLU A 42 -10.60 -33.74 -32.48
N ILE A 43 -11.67 -32.96 -32.24
CA ILE A 43 -12.19 -32.72 -30.89
C ILE A 43 -12.66 -34.02 -30.24
N ASP A 44 -13.42 -34.85 -30.96
CA ASP A 44 -13.90 -36.13 -30.44
C ASP A 44 -12.73 -37.08 -30.10
N ASN A 45 -11.71 -37.10 -30.95
CA ASN A 45 -10.49 -37.87 -30.70
C ASN A 45 -9.76 -37.36 -29.45
N LEU A 46 -9.58 -36.04 -29.30
CA LEU A 46 -8.92 -35.45 -28.13
C LEU A 46 -9.68 -35.75 -26.83
N ARG A 47 -11.02 -35.75 -26.85
CA ARG A 47 -11.83 -36.12 -25.68
C ARG A 47 -11.64 -37.59 -25.30
N ARG A 48 -11.60 -38.50 -26.28
CA ARG A 48 -11.29 -39.93 -26.03
C ARG A 48 -9.88 -40.11 -25.47
N ASP A 49 -8.89 -39.43 -26.05
CA ASP A 49 -7.49 -39.51 -25.61
C ASP A 49 -7.31 -38.99 -24.17
N MET A 50 -8.04 -37.93 -23.82
CA MET A 50 -8.07 -37.39 -22.45
C MET A 50 -8.70 -38.37 -21.46
N ALA A 51 -9.79 -39.05 -21.83
CA ALA A 51 -10.42 -40.06 -20.98
C ALA A 51 -9.55 -41.32 -20.80
N ALA A 52 -8.76 -41.69 -21.81
CA ALA A 52 -7.90 -42.86 -21.78
C ALA A 52 -6.56 -42.65 -21.05
N THR A 53 -6.12 -41.39 -20.86
CA THR A 53 -4.77 -41.08 -20.36
C THR A 53 -4.80 -40.65 -18.90
N SER A 54 -4.01 -41.29 -18.03
CA SER A 54 -3.85 -40.92 -16.62
C SER A 54 -2.71 -39.93 -16.33
N SER A 55 -1.96 -39.50 -17.35
CA SER A 55 -0.79 -38.61 -17.22
C SER A 55 -1.17 -37.13 -17.26
N ASP A 56 -0.94 -36.42 -16.15
CA ASP A 56 -1.22 -34.98 -15.98
C ASP A 56 -0.61 -34.08 -17.06
N THR A 57 0.64 -34.34 -17.48
CA THR A 57 1.33 -33.52 -18.49
C THR A 57 0.69 -33.67 -19.86
N LYS A 58 0.29 -34.90 -20.23
CA LYS A 58 -0.45 -35.15 -21.47
C LYS A 58 -1.84 -34.52 -21.41
N ILE A 59 -2.57 -34.69 -20.30
CA ILE A 59 -3.90 -34.10 -20.11
C ILE A 59 -3.84 -32.57 -20.27
N LYS A 60 -2.86 -31.90 -19.67
CA LYS A 60 -2.67 -30.44 -19.83
C LYS A 60 -2.41 -30.02 -21.27
N LYS A 61 -1.62 -30.79 -22.02
CA LYS A 61 -1.32 -30.49 -23.44
C LYS A 61 -2.56 -30.70 -24.32
N LEU A 62 -3.29 -31.79 -24.12
CA LEU A 62 -4.51 -32.11 -24.84
C LEU A 62 -5.62 -31.08 -24.55
N SER A 63 -5.82 -30.72 -23.29
CA SER A 63 -6.79 -29.70 -22.86
C SER A 63 -6.55 -28.34 -23.52
N LYS A 64 -5.29 -27.87 -23.60
CA LYS A 64 -4.96 -26.62 -24.31
C LYS A 64 -5.32 -26.68 -25.80
N ARG A 65 -5.05 -27.81 -26.44
CA ARG A 65 -5.36 -27.99 -27.87
C ARG A 65 -6.87 -28.07 -28.10
N LEU A 66 -7.58 -28.83 -27.27
CA LEU A 66 -9.03 -28.95 -27.27
C LEU A 66 -9.69 -27.58 -27.15
N LYS A 67 -9.26 -26.75 -26.20
CA LYS A 67 -9.75 -25.39 -25.99
C LYS A 67 -9.64 -24.51 -27.24
N ILE A 68 -8.53 -24.58 -27.96
CA ILE A 68 -8.32 -23.80 -29.20
C ILE A 68 -9.27 -24.29 -30.31
N LEU A 69 -9.41 -25.60 -30.48
CA LEU A 69 -10.27 -26.18 -31.51
C LEU A 69 -11.75 -25.89 -31.25
N GLU A 70 -12.20 -26.00 -29.99
CA GLU A 70 -13.55 -25.60 -29.58
C GLU A 70 -13.79 -24.10 -29.80
N ALA A 71 -12.78 -23.27 -29.53
CA ALA A 71 -12.84 -21.84 -29.79
C ALA A 71 -13.03 -21.52 -31.28
N PHE A 72 -12.36 -22.23 -32.20
CA PHE A 72 -12.57 -22.06 -33.65
C PHE A 72 -13.99 -22.43 -34.09
N ILE A 73 -14.54 -23.53 -33.57
CA ILE A 73 -15.93 -23.91 -33.86
C ILE A 73 -16.89 -22.82 -33.38
N LYS A 74 -16.69 -22.31 -32.17
CA LYS A 74 -17.55 -21.29 -31.56
C LYS A 74 -17.44 -19.94 -32.27
N SER A 75 -16.24 -19.54 -32.69
CA SER A 75 -15.99 -18.26 -33.36
C SER A 75 -16.40 -18.26 -34.83
N GLY A 76 -16.51 -19.43 -35.45
CA GLY A 76 -16.76 -19.58 -36.88
C GLY A 76 -15.55 -19.19 -37.74
N ILE A 77 -14.38 -18.94 -37.13
CA ILE A 77 -13.13 -18.62 -37.82
C ILE A 77 -12.56 -19.91 -38.40
N LYS A 78 -12.11 -19.85 -39.66
CA LYS A 78 -11.47 -20.99 -40.30
C LYS A 78 -9.96 -20.98 -40.08
N PRO A 79 -9.31 -22.12 -39.76
CA PRO A 79 -7.87 -22.18 -39.50
C PRO A 79 -7.01 -21.64 -40.64
N GLU A 80 -7.42 -21.85 -41.90
CA GLU A 80 -6.68 -21.39 -43.07
C GLU A 80 -6.56 -19.86 -43.19
N TRP A 81 -7.39 -19.08 -42.49
CA TRP A 81 -7.31 -17.61 -42.46
C TRP A 81 -6.06 -17.10 -41.73
N MET A 82 -5.35 -17.95 -40.99
CA MET A 82 -4.05 -17.61 -40.40
C MET A 82 -2.97 -17.37 -41.47
N VAL A 83 -3.17 -17.87 -42.70
CA VAL A 83 -2.28 -17.64 -43.84
C VAL A 83 -2.91 -16.59 -44.76
N PHE A 84 -2.38 -15.37 -44.74
CA PHE A 84 -2.92 -14.28 -45.55
C PHE A 84 -2.64 -14.47 -47.04
N THR A 85 -3.71 -14.41 -47.85
CA THR A 85 -3.65 -14.31 -49.31
C THR A 85 -3.82 -12.88 -49.80
N VAL A 86 -4.45 -12.03 -48.99
CA VAL A 86 -4.73 -10.63 -49.28
C VAL A 86 -4.30 -9.80 -48.07
N LEU A 87 -3.53 -8.74 -48.32
CA LEU A 87 -3.08 -7.81 -47.29
C LEU A 87 -3.83 -6.47 -47.43
N PRO A 88 -4.63 -6.06 -46.43
CA PRO A 88 -5.28 -4.75 -46.46
C PRO A 88 -4.27 -3.61 -46.31
N ILE A 89 -4.53 -2.49 -46.98
CA ILE A 89 -3.68 -1.29 -46.94
C ILE A 89 -4.37 -0.20 -46.12
N LEU A 90 -3.65 0.38 -45.16
CA LEU A 90 -4.15 1.47 -44.32
C LEU A 90 -4.49 2.72 -45.17
N PRO A 91 -5.62 3.42 -44.91
CA PRO A 91 -5.96 4.66 -45.62
C PRO A 91 -4.86 5.74 -45.56
N PRO A 92 -4.61 6.51 -46.63
CA PRO A 92 -3.56 7.53 -46.68
C PRO A 92 -3.61 8.59 -45.58
N GLU A 93 -4.81 8.98 -45.12
CA GLU A 93 -4.98 9.97 -44.04
C GLU A 93 -4.36 9.51 -42.71
N LEU A 94 -4.33 8.19 -42.46
CA LEU A 94 -3.69 7.62 -41.27
C LEU A 94 -2.18 7.43 -41.43
N ARG A 95 -1.66 7.64 -42.65
CA ARG A 95 -0.22 7.60 -43.02
C ARG A 95 0.14 8.80 -43.91
N PRO A 96 -0.09 10.03 -43.42
CA PRO A 96 -0.09 11.21 -44.28
C PRO A 96 1.30 11.50 -44.84
N LEU A 97 1.30 12.17 -45.99
CA LEU A 97 2.47 12.72 -46.64
C LEU A 97 2.30 14.24 -46.62
N VAL A 98 2.87 14.88 -45.61
CA VAL A 98 2.65 16.31 -45.34
C VAL A 98 3.80 17.10 -45.96
N PRO A 99 3.52 18.08 -46.85
CA PRO A 99 4.55 18.99 -47.32
C PRO A 99 5.05 19.86 -46.14
N LEU A 100 6.36 19.97 -46.01
CA LEU A 100 7.02 20.90 -45.10
C LEU A 100 7.54 22.11 -45.88
N ASP A 101 7.75 23.21 -45.18
CA ASP A 101 8.38 24.41 -45.74
C ASP A 101 9.75 24.05 -46.35
N GLY A 102 10.00 24.53 -47.59
CA GLY A 102 11.22 24.22 -48.34
C GLY A 102 11.14 22.99 -49.26
N GLY A 103 9.93 22.56 -49.65
CA GLY A 103 9.72 21.51 -50.67
C GLY A 103 10.06 20.09 -50.22
N ARG A 104 10.30 19.89 -48.91
CA ARG A 104 10.50 18.58 -48.30
C ARG A 104 9.15 17.96 -47.94
N PHE A 105 9.09 16.63 -47.88
CA PHE A 105 7.90 15.92 -47.44
C PHE A 105 8.19 15.13 -46.17
N ALA A 106 7.31 15.27 -45.17
CA ALA A 106 7.28 14.37 -44.03
C ALA A 106 6.46 13.14 -44.41
N THR A 107 7.11 11.99 -44.51
CA THR A 107 6.47 10.70 -44.81
C THR A 107 6.33 9.86 -43.55
N SER A 108 5.19 9.21 -43.38
CA SER A 108 5.03 8.17 -42.35
C SER A 108 5.91 6.95 -42.64
N ASP A 109 6.54 6.38 -41.60
CA ASP A 109 7.34 5.14 -41.68
C ASP A 109 6.59 3.97 -42.35
N LEU A 110 5.26 3.91 -42.19
CA LEU A 110 4.42 2.87 -42.80
C LEU A 110 4.48 2.91 -44.33
N ASN A 111 4.59 4.09 -44.93
CA ASN A 111 4.65 4.23 -46.39
C ASN A 111 5.89 3.52 -46.95
N ASP A 112 7.01 3.58 -46.23
CA ASP A 112 8.22 2.87 -46.61
C ASP A 112 8.07 1.35 -46.51
N LEU A 113 7.41 0.85 -45.46
CA LEU A 113 7.12 -0.58 -45.29
C LEU A 113 6.16 -1.09 -46.37
N TYR A 114 5.07 -0.38 -46.64
CA TYR A 114 4.14 -0.71 -47.73
C TYR A 114 4.83 -0.72 -49.09
N ARG A 115 5.65 0.30 -49.38
CA ARG A 115 6.42 0.38 -50.63
C ARG A 115 7.31 -0.86 -50.82
N ARG A 116 7.97 -1.33 -49.76
CA ARG A 116 8.80 -2.55 -49.82
C ARG A 116 7.93 -3.78 -50.14
N VAL A 117 6.81 -3.97 -49.45
CA VAL A 117 5.90 -5.11 -49.70
C VAL A 117 5.39 -5.10 -51.14
N ILE A 118 4.93 -3.94 -51.63
CA ILE A 118 4.42 -3.79 -53.01
C ILE A 118 5.51 -4.11 -54.03
N ASN A 119 6.71 -3.57 -53.85
CA ASN A 119 7.83 -3.82 -54.76
C ASN A 119 8.22 -5.30 -54.82
N ARG A 120 8.27 -5.98 -53.66
CA ARG A 120 8.56 -7.42 -53.56
C ARG A 120 7.47 -8.27 -54.19
N ASN A 121 6.20 -7.93 -53.94
CA ASN A 121 5.06 -8.64 -54.52
C ASN A 121 5.01 -8.49 -56.04
N ASN A 122 5.21 -7.27 -56.56
CA ASN A 122 5.26 -7.02 -58.00
C ASN A 122 6.44 -7.75 -58.67
N ARG A 123 7.59 -7.83 -57.99
CA ARG A 123 8.75 -8.58 -58.48
C ARG A 123 8.46 -10.08 -58.50
N LEU A 124 7.88 -10.63 -57.44
CA LEU A 124 7.49 -12.04 -57.38
C LEU A 124 6.48 -12.39 -58.49
N LYS A 125 5.48 -11.53 -58.71
CA LYS A 125 4.50 -11.70 -59.79
C LYS A 125 5.18 -11.78 -61.17
N ARG A 126 6.08 -10.84 -61.46
CA ARG A 126 6.87 -10.86 -62.72
C ARG A 126 7.72 -12.11 -62.85
N LEU A 127 8.35 -12.59 -61.77
CA LEU A 127 9.15 -13.82 -61.80
C LEU A 127 8.31 -15.06 -62.10
N LEU A 128 7.08 -15.13 -61.59
CA LEU A 128 6.14 -16.20 -61.89
C LEU A 128 5.65 -16.15 -63.35
N GLU A 129 5.34 -14.95 -63.86
CA GLU A 129 4.95 -14.73 -65.27
C GLU A 129 6.08 -15.15 -66.24
N LEU A 130 7.34 -14.88 -65.86
CA LEU A 130 8.53 -15.26 -66.63
C LEU A 130 8.97 -16.71 -66.43
N LYS A 131 8.27 -17.50 -65.61
CA LYS A 131 8.65 -18.88 -65.23
C LYS A 131 10.12 -18.99 -64.78
N ALA A 132 10.57 -18.06 -63.94
CA ALA A 132 11.93 -18.03 -63.42
C ALA A 132 12.27 -19.29 -62.59
N PRO A 133 13.56 -19.67 -62.47
CA PRO A 133 13.99 -20.81 -61.68
C PRO A 133 13.48 -20.78 -60.23
N GLU A 134 13.12 -21.95 -59.69
CA GLU A 134 12.50 -22.05 -58.37
C GLU A 134 13.33 -21.43 -57.25
N ILE A 135 14.66 -21.50 -57.31
CA ILE A 135 15.55 -20.92 -56.29
C ILE A 135 15.29 -19.42 -56.12
N ILE A 136 15.11 -18.70 -57.24
CA ILE A 136 14.87 -17.25 -57.25
C ILE A 136 13.45 -16.96 -56.72
N VAL A 137 12.46 -17.74 -57.15
CA VAL A 137 11.07 -17.62 -56.68
C VAL A 137 10.98 -17.88 -55.17
N ARG A 138 11.65 -18.93 -54.67
CA ARG A 138 11.73 -19.28 -53.23
C ARG A 138 12.38 -18.14 -52.43
N ASN A 139 13.46 -17.55 -52.93
CA ASN A 139 14.09 -16.41 -52.29
C ASN A 139 13.15 -15.19 -52.25
N GLU A 140 12.48 -14.85 -53.36
CA GLU A 140 11.57 -13.71 -53.39
C GLU A 140 10.31 -13.95 -52.53
N LYS A 141 9.78 -15.18 -52.46
CA LYS A 141 8.75 -15.58 -51.49
C LYS A 141 9.21 -15.34 -50.04
N ARG A 142 10.45 -15.70 -49.70
CA ARG A 142 11.04 -15.42 -48.38
C ARG A 142 11.17 -13.93 -48.10
N MET A 143 11.66 -13.14 -49.06
CA MET A 143 11.80 -11.69 -48.92
C MET A 143 10.45 -10.98 -48.80
N LEU A 144 9.41 -11.46 -49.50
CA LEU A 144 8.06 -10.97 -49.36
C LEU A 144 7.52 -11.26 -47.95
N GLN A 145 7.70 -12.48 -47.45
CA GLN A 145 7.31 -12.84 -46.08
C GLN A 145 8.00 -11.94 -45.04
N GLU A 146 9.30 -11.69 -45.19
CA GLU A 146 10.06 -10.81 -44.29
C GLU A 146 9.56 -9.36 -44.34
N ALA A 147 9.21 -8.85 -45.53
CA ALA A 147 8.66 -7.51 -45.70
C ALA A 147 7.27 -7.38 -45.06
N VAL A 148 6.42 -8.41 -45.19
CA VAL A 148 5.08 -8.45 -44.56
C VAL A 148 5.21 -8.57 -43.04
N ASP A 149 6.08 -9.45 -42.55
CA ASP A 149 6.38 -9.59 -41.12
C ASP A 149 6.85 -8.26 -40.53
N SER A 150 7.73 -7.54 -41.23
CA SER A 150 8.25 -6.22 -40.81
C SER A 150 7.18 -5.11 -40.83
N LEU A 151 6.22 -5.17 -41.75
CA LEU A 151 5.09 -4.24 -41.79
C LEU A 151 4.14 -4.45 -40.60
N LEU A 152 3.85 -5.71 -40.28
CA LEU A 152 2.95 -6.09 -39.19
C LEU A 152 3.60 -5.85 -37.83
N ASP A 153 4.80 -6.39 -37.60
CA ASP A 153 5.54 -6.29 -36.34
C ASP A 153 7.07 -6.31 -36.57
N ASN A 154 7.66 -5.12 -36.70
CA ASN A 154 9.07 -4.95 -37.02
C ASN A 154 9.96 -5.38 -35.85
N GLY A 155 10.92 -6.27 -36.10
CA GLY A 155 11.90 -6.74 -35.10
C GLY A 155 11.53 -8.01 -34.35
N ARG A 156 10.37 -8.65 -34.62
CA ARG A 156 9.97 -9.89 -33.93
C ARG A 156 10.78 -11.13 -34.34
N ARG A 157 11.13 -11.23 -35.63
CA ARG A 157 11.74 -12.45 -36.23
C ARG A 157 13.22 -12.27 -36.60
N GLY A 158 13.72 -11.04 -36.59
CA GLY A 158 15.08 -10.70 -37.05
C GLY A 158 15.43 -9.23 -36.85
N LYS A 159 16.49 -8.76 -37.52
CA LYS A 159 16.96 -7.37 -37.42
C LYS A 159 15.89 -6.41 -37.92
N ALA A 160 15.55 -5.41 -37.10
CA ALA A 160 14.56 -4.42 -37.48
C ALA A 160 14.97 -3.66 -38.75
N MET A 161 14.00 -3.48 -39.65
CA MET A 161 14.20 -2.70 -40.86
C MET A 161 14.35 -1.22 -40.49
N THR A 162 15.47 -0.62 -40.91
CA THR A 162 15.79 0.78 -40.61
C THR A 162 15.58 1.68 -41.82
N GLY A 163 15.28 2.96 -41.53
CA GLY A 163 15.28 4.03 -42.52
C GLY A 163 16.67 4.64 -42.74
N ALA A 164 16.76 5.72 -43.52
CA ALA A 164 18.02 6.43 -43.80
C ALA A 164 18.74 6.90 -42.52
N ASN A 165 17.96 7.26 -41.48
CA ASN A 165 18.47 7.74 -40.19
C ASN A 165 18.91 6.61 -39.23
N LYS A 166 19.06 5.37 -39.71
CA LYS A 166 19.37 4.15 -38.92
C LYS A 166 18.38 3.81 -37.79
N ARG A 167 17.32 4.60 -37.60
CA ARG A 167 16.21 4.31 -36.70
C ARG A 167 15.34 3.18 -37.28
N PRO A 168 14.84 2.23 -36.45
CA PRO A 168 13.86 1.24 -36.89
C PRO A 168 12.55 1.93 -37.28
N LEU A 169 12.00 1.52 -38.42
CA LEU A 169 10.70 2.00 -38.91
C LEU A 169 9.58 1.49 -37.99
N LYS A 170 8.62 2.36 -37.65
CA LYS A 170 7.44 1.95 -36.87
C LYS A 170 6.52 1.04 -37.68
N SER A 171 6.20 -0.13 -37.12
CA SER A 171 5.23 -1.09 -37.68
C SER A 171 3.79 -0.80 -37.25
N LEU A 172 2.83 -1.54 -37.82
CA LEU A 172 1.42 -1.47 -37.40
C LEU A 172 1.24 -1.86 -35.93
N ALA A 173 1.94 -2.90 -35.46
CA ALA A 173 1.91 -3.29 -34.05
C ALA A 173 2.46 -2.18 -33.14
N ASP A 174 3.54 -1.49 -33.53
CA ASP A 174 4.14 -0.39 -32.76
C ASP A 174 3.21 0.84 -32.63
N MET A 175 2.29 1.04 -33.57
CA MET A 175 1.26 2.08 -33.45
C MET A 175 0.24 1.76 -32.36
N ILE A 176 0.07 0.48 -32.02
CA ILE A 176 -0.93 0.02 -31.07
C ILE A 176 -0.30 -0.24 -29.69
N LYS A 177 0.87 -0.89 -29.65
CA LYS A 177 1.56 -1.33 -28.42
C LYS A 177 2.49 -0.26 -27.85
N GLY A 178 2.83 -0.41 -26.56
CA GLY A 178 3.82 0.42 -25.89
C GLY A 178 3.29 1.77 -25.38
N LYS A 179 4.18 2.59 -24.79
CA LYS A 179 3.81 3.90 -24.20
C LYS A 179 3.38 4.91 -25.25
N GLY A 180 4.01 4.90 -26.41
CA GLY A 180 3.65 5.75 -27.55
C GLY A 180 2.58 5.17 -28.48
N GLY A 181 1.97 4.04 -28.10
CA GLY A 181 0.89 3.42 -28.85
C GLY A 181 -0.46 4.09 -28.59
N ARG A 182 -1.40 3.94 -29.52
CA ARG A 182 -2.71 4.63 -29.51
C ARG A 182 -3.51 4.37 -28.23
N PHE A 183 -3.54 3.12 -27.73
CA PHE A 183 -4.28 2.77 -26.51
C PHE A 183 -3.89 3.65 -25.31
N ARG A 184 -2.60 3.95 -25.14
CA ARG A 184 -2.11 4.69 -23.97
C ARG A 184 -1.99 6.19 -24.23
N GLN A 185 -1.41 6.58 -25.36
CA GLN A 185 -1.07 7.99 -25.62
C GLN A 185 -2.23 8.81 -26.16
N ASN A 186 -3.17 8.20 -26.89
CA ASN A 186 -4.21 8.92 -27.63
C ASN A 186 -5.64 8.56 -27.22
N LEU A 187 -5.87 7.37 -26.66
CA LEU A 187 -7.22 6.94 -26.25
C LEU A 187 -7.46 7.19 -24.77
N LEU A 188 -6.51 6.85 -23.90
CA LEU A 188 -6.59 7.10 -22.46
C LEU A 188 -6.04 8.49 -22.10
N GLY A 189 -4.83 8.81 -22.55
CA GLY A 189 -4.32 10.17 -22.53
C GLY A 189 -4.79 10.94 -23.77
N LYS A 190 -5.29 12.15 -23.60
CA LYS A 190 -5.67 13.04 -24.71
C LYS A 190 -5.22 14.47 -24.41
N ARG A 191 -4.88 15.21 -25.46
CA ARG A 191 -4.83 16.66 -25.36
C ARG A 191 -6.27 17.17 -25.38
N VAL A 192 -6.57 18.14 -24.52
CA VAL A 192 -7.93 18.63 -24.30
C VAL A 192 -7.91 20.14 -24.52
N ASP A 193 -8.82 20.62 -25.35
CA ASP A 193 -9.05 22.06 -25.54
C ASP A 193 -9.67 22.67 -24.26
N TYR A 194 -9.78 24.00 -24.20
CA TYR A 194 -10.31 24.70 -23.01
C TYR A 194 -9.54 24.36 -21.73
N SER A 195 -8.22 24.22 -21.86
CA SER A 195 -7.31 23.99 -20.76
C SER A 195 -6.10 24.91 -20.81
N GLY A 196 -5.54 25.21 -19.64
CA GLY A 196 -4.37 26.07 -19.48
C GLY A 196 -3.50 25.59 -18.33
N ARG A 197 -2.25 26.05 -18.23
CA ARG A 197 -1.39 25.78 -17.07
C ARG A 197 -0.62 27.03 -16.68
N SER A 198 -0.41 27.22 -15.38
CA SER A 198 0.48 28.26 -14.87
C SER A 198 1.07 27.86 -13.52
N VAL A 199 2.07 28.63 -13.08
CA VAL A 199 2.67 28.51 -11.74
C VAL A 199 1.63 28.87 -10.69
N ILE A 200 1.62 28.12 -9.59
CA ILE A 200 0.73 28.40 -8.46
C ILE A 200 1.40 29.33 -7.43
N VAL A 201 0.58 30.17 -6.82
CA VAL A 201 0.93 31.06 -5.71
C VAL A 201 -0.13 30.96 -4.62
N VAL A 202 0.23 31.36 -3.40
CA VAL A 202 -0.69 31.30 -2.26
C VAL A 202 -1.76 32.40 -2.37
N GLY A 203 -3.03 32.03 -2.15
CA GLY A 203 -4.17 32.95 -2.08
C GLY A 203 -4.88 32.87 -0.74
N PRO A 204 -4.35 33.47 0.35
CA PRO A 204 -4.90 33.32 1.70
C PRO A 204 -6.24 34.02 1.92
N GLN A 205 -6.62 34.96 1.03
CA GLN A 205 -7.90 35.67 1.10
C GLN A 205 -9.05 34.93 0.41
N LEU A 206 -8.75 33.88 -0.35
CA LEU A 206 -9.75 33.06 -1.02
C LEU A 206 -10.55 32.26 0.01
N LYS A 207 -11.81 31.94 -0.32
CA LYS A 207 -12.58 30.93 0.42
C LYS A 207 -12.23 29.53 -0.05
N LEU A 208 -12.56 28.49 0.72
CA LEU A 208 -12.19 27.11 0.37
C LEU A 208 -12.62 26.67 -1.05
N HIS A 209 -13.81 27.09 -1.48
CA HIS A 209 -14.40 26.76 -2.80
C HIS A 209 -13.89 27.64 -3.94
N GLN A 210 -13.00 28.60 -3.70
CA GLN A 210 -12.56 29.57 -4.70
C GLN A 210 -11.11 29.35 -5.14
N CYS A 211 -10.80 29.74 -6.36
CA CYS A 211 -9.43 29.82 -6.87
C CYS A 211 -9.21 31.13 -7.62
N GLY A 212 -8.00 31.70 -7.58
CA GLY A 212 -7.69 32.89 -8.36
C GLY A 212 -7.21 32.54 -9.76
N LEU A 213 -7.91 33.03 -10.78
CA LEU A 213 -7.61 32.80 -12.19
C LEU A 213 -7.14 34.10 -12.86
N PRO A 214 -5.95 34.13 -13.49
CA PRO A 214 -5.46 35.30 -14.20
C PRO A 214 -6.41 35.78 -15.30
N LYS A 215 -6.67 37.09 -15.36
CA LYS A 215 -7.54 37.73 -16.37
C LYS A 215 -7.26 37.26 -17.80
N LYS A 216 -6.00 37.25 -18.25
CA LYS A 216 -5.63 36.82 -19.62
C LYS A 216 -5.87 35.33 -19.86
N MET A 217 -5.67 34.50 -18.83
CA MET A 217 -5.95 33.06 -18.94
C MET A 217 -7.45 32.82 -19.01
N ALA A 218 -8.23 33.49 -18.15
CA ALA A 218 -9.69 33.42 -18.17
C ALA A 218 -10.25 33.88 -19.53
N LEU A 219 -9.75 35.01 -20.06
CA LEU A 219 -10.13 35.51 -21.38
C LEU A 219 -9.95 34.45 -22.47
N GLU A 220 -8.82 33.75 -22.50
CA GLU A 220 -8.53 32.69 -23.48
C GLU A 220 -9.44 31.47 -23.31
N LEU A 221 -9.64 31.02 -22.07
CA LEU A 221 -10.41 29.82 -21.75
C LEU A 221 -11.90 30.00 -22.05
N PHE A 222 -12.44 31.21 -21.83
CA PHE A 222 -13.87 31.50 -21.97
C PHE A 222 -14.24 32.20 -23.30
N LYS A 223 -13.31 32.33 -24.26
CA LYS A 223 -13.53 33.04 -25.54
C LYS A 223 -14.87 32.75 -26.22
N PRO A 224 -15.31 31.48 -26.41
CA PRO A 224 -16.56 31.23 -27.12
C PRO A 224 -17.80 31.79 -26.41
N PHE A 225 -17.80 31.76 -25.07
CA PHE A 225 -18.89 32.29 -24.26
C PHE A 225 -18.97 33.82 -24.37
N ILE A 226 -17.81 34.48 -24.40
CA ILE A 226 -17.71 35.93 -24.59
C ILE A 226 -18.21 36.32 -25.98
N PHE A 227 -17.80 35.59 -27.03
CA PHE A 227 -18.29 35.86 -28.40
C PHE A 227 -19.81 35.75 -28.50
N SER A 228 -20.39 34.70 -27.90
CA SER A 228 -21.83 34.51 -27.87
C SER A 228 -22.55 35.63 -27.10
N LYS A 229 -22.03 36.04 -25.94
CA LYS A 229 -22.61 37.14 -25.15
C LYS A 229 -22.53 38.49 -25.86
N LEU A 230 -21.42 38.82 -26.51
CA LEU A 230 -21.24 40.06 -27.29
C LEU A 230 -22.23 40.15 -28.46
N GLU A 231 -22.53 39.02 -29.10
CA GLU A 231 -23.52 38.92 -30.17
C GLU A 231 -24.95 39.09 -29.63
N ILE A 232 -25.29 38.40 -28.53
CA ILE A 232 -26.61 38.50 -27.88
C ILE A 232 -26.90 39.92 -27.39
N MET A 233 -25.89 40.62 -26.86
CA MET A 233 -26.01 42.00 -26.39
C MET A 233 -26.03 43.04 -27.53
N GLY A 234 -25.80 42.61 -28.78
CA GLY A 234 -25.77 43.51 -29.95
C GLY A 234 -24.55 44.43 -30.03
N ILE A 235 -23.54 44.24 -29.16
CA ILE A 235 -22.29 45.03 -29.17
C ILE A 235 -21.44 44.67 -30.40
N ALA A 236 -21.44 43.39 -30.78
CA ALA A 236 -20.81 42.92 -31.99
C ALA A 236 -21.85 42.30 -32.92
N SER A 237 -21.92 42.81 -34.16
CA SER A 237 -22.86 42.31 -35.18
C SER A 237 -22.46 40.97 -35.80
N THR A 238 -21.19 40.54 -35.65
CA THR A 238 -20.68 39.28 -36.18
C THR A 238 -19.61 38.70 -35.26
N ILE A 239 -19.39 37.38 -35.30
CA ILE A 239 -18.30 36.71 -34.56
C ILE A 239 -16.92 37.33 -34.90
N LYS A 240 -16.72 37.79 -36.14
CA LYS A 240 -15.46 38.43 -36.56
C LYS A 240 -15.27 39.80 -35.91
N ALA A 241 -16.35 40.58 -35.75
CA ALA A 241 -16.33 41.82 -34.97
C ALA A 241 -16.09 41.52 -33.48
N ALA A 242 -16.79 40.53 -32.91
CA ALA A 242 -16.59 40.11 -31.51
C ALA A 242 -15.15 39.66 -31.24
N LYS A 243 -14.53 38.94 -32.20
CA LYS A 243 -13.12 38.55 -32.12
C LYS A 243 -12.19 39.77 -32.06
N ARG A 244 -12.45 40.81 -32.85
CA ARG A 244 -11.66 42.06 -32.81
C ARG A 244 -11.83 42.80 -31.49
N GLU A 245 -13.04 42.87 -30.95
CA GLU A 245 -13.32 43.49 -29.64
C GLU A 245 -12.55 42.78 -28.51
N VAL A 246 -12.57 41.44 -28.51
CA VAL A 246 -11.83 40.63 -27.53
C VAL A 246 -10.32 40.75 -27.70
N GLU A 247 -9.81 40.77 -28.94
CA GLU A 247 -8.37 40.98 -29.22
C GLU A 247 -7.89 42.38 -28.80
N ASN A 248 -8.77 43.38 -28.85
CA ASN A 248 -8.49 44.74 -28.39
C ASN A 248 -8.61 44.91 -26.86
N GLU A 249 -9.01 43.86 -26.12
CA GLU A 249 -9.18 43.86 -24.66
C GLU A 249 -10.07 45.04 -24.16
N THR A 250 -11.17 45.37 -24.85
CA THR A 250 -12.02 46.51 -24.49
C THR A 250 -12.65 46.36 -23.09
N PRO A 251 -12.90 47.45 -22.33
CA PRO A 251 -13.39 47.37 -20.95
C PRO A 251 -14.63 46.50 -20.75
N ILE A 252 -15.58 46.57 -21.70
CA ILE A 252 -16.83 45.81 -21.69
C ILE A 252 -16.59 44.30 -21.70
N VAL A 253 -15.49 43.83 -22.30
CA VAL A 253 -15.13 42.41 -22.33
C VAL A 253 -14.84 41.89 -20.92
N TRP A 254 -14.29 42.72 -20.02
CA TRP A 254 -14.02 42.32 -18.64
C TRP A 254 -15.30 42.17 -17.82
N ASP A 255 -16.28 43.07 -18.02
CA ASP A 255 -17.59 42.98 -17.37
C ASP A 255 -18.36 41.73 -17.82
N ILE A 256 -18.32 41.43 -19.13
CA ILE A 256 -18.90 40.20 -19.68
C ILE A 256 -18.17 38.97 -19.16
N LEU A 257 -16.85 39.02 -19.08
CA LEU A 257 -16.06 37.91 -18.57
C LEU A 257 -16.42 37.61 -17.10
N GLU A 258 -16.60 38.64 -16.27
CA GLU A 258 -17.03 38.48 -14.88
C GLU A 258 -18.44 37.84 -14.79
N ASP A 259 -19.38 38.26 -15.63
CA ASP A 259 -20.72 37.66 -15.72
C ASP A 259 -20.68 36.19 -16.15
N VAL A 260 -19.85 35.85 -17.15
CA VAL A 260 -19.68 34.47 -17.64
C VAL A 260 -19.04 33.55 -16.59
N ILE A 261 -18.08 34.08 -15.82
CA ILE A 261 -17.35 33.34 -14.79
C ILE A 261 -18.22 33.09 -13.56
N ARG A 262 -19.19 33.98 -13.29
CA ARG A 262 -20.11 33.84 -12.17
C ARG A 262 -20.90 32.54 -12.30
N ASN A 263 -20.88 31.71 -11.27
CA ASN A 263 -21.51 30.38 -11.24
C ASN A 263 -20.96 29.38 -12.29
N HIS A 264 -19.78 29.60 -12.86
CA HIS A 264 -19.11 28.66 -13.77
C HIS A 264 -17.89 28.03 -13.09
N PRO A 265 -17.99 26.81 -12.52
CA PRO A 265 -16.87 26.19 -11.83
C PRO A 265 -15.76 25.78 -12.80
N VAL A 266 -14.51 25.82 -12.36
CA VAL A 266 -13.33 25.33 -13.08
C VAL A 266 -12.70 24.18 -12.33
N MET A 267 -12.05 23.26 -13.04
CA MET A 267 -11.30 22.17 -12.42
C MET A 267 -9.81 22.52 -12.38
N LEU A 268 -9.21 22.41 -11.20
CA LEU A 268 -7.76 22.49 -11.02
C LEU A 268 -7.17 21.09 -10.87
N ASN A 269 -6.05 20.85 -11.54
CA ASN A 269 -5.35 19.56 -11.54
C ASN A 269 -3.84 19.76 -11.31
N ARG A 270 -3.28 19.03 -10.34
CA ARG A 270 -1.83 18.91 -10.15
C ARG A 270 -1.34 17.56 -10.65
N ALA A 271 -0.41 17.58 -11.61
CA ALA A 271 0.21 16.37 -12.14
C ALA A 271 1.48 16.01 -11.35
N PRO A 272 1.75 14.72 -11.07
CA PRO A 272 0.93 13.55 -11.39
C PRO A 272 -0.25 13.33 -10.41
N THR A 273 -1.43 13.04 -10.95
CA THR A 273 -2.64 12.75 -10.16
C THR A 273 -2.60 11.32 -9.63
N LEU A 274 -2.19 11.13 -8.36
CA LEU A 274 -2.11 9.81 -7.73
C LEU A 274 -3.41 9.37 -7.05
N HIS A 275 -4.24 10.32 -6.65
CA HIS A 275 -5.52 10.12 -5.97
C HIS A 275 -6.54 11.17 -6.42
N ARG A 276 -7.82 10.93 -6.14
CA ARG A 276 -8.92 11.77 -6.64
C ARG A 276 -8.84 13.24 -6.22
N LEU A 277 -8.32 13.56 -5.03
CA LEU A 277 -8.21 14.95 -4.56
C LEU A 277 -7.13 15.76 -5.31
N GLY A 278 -6.31 15.12 -6.15
CA GLY A 278 -5.42 15.80 -7.08
C GLY A 278 -6.14 16.52 -8.24
N ILE A 279 -7.47 16.36 -8.34
CA ILE A 279 -8.35 17.16 -9.19
C ILE A 279 -9.56 17.61 -8.36
N GLN A 280 -9.79 18.92 -8.27
CA GLN A 280 -10.94 19.49 -7.56
C GLN A 280 -11.58 20.63 -8.36
N GLY A 281 -12.86 20.85 -8.10
CA GLY A 281 -13.63 21.97 -8.62
C GLY A 281 -13.51 23.20 -7.73
N PHE A 282 -13.43 24.37 -8.36
CA PHE A 282 -13.37 25.68 -7.70
C PHE A 282 -14.17 26.71 -8.49
N GLU A 283 -14.63 27.76 -7.81
CA GLU A 283 -15.16 28.95 -8.44
C GLU A 283 -14.01 29.93 -8.76
N PRO A 284 -13.87 30.34 -10.03
CA PRO A 284 -12.82 31.26 -10.44
C PRO A 284 -13.08 32.70 -9.95
N VAL A 285 -12.07 33.31 -9.33
CA VAL A 285 -12.01 34.73 -8.99
C VAL A 285 -10.97 35.38 -9.91
N LEU A 286 -11.36 36.46 -10.60
CA LEU A 286 -10.45 37.16 -11.50
C LEU A 286 -9.34 37.87 -10.71
N ILE A 287 -8.09 37.57 -11.07
CA ILE A 287 -6.90 38.19 -10.46
C ILE A 287 -5.98 38.80 -11.52
N GLU A 288 -5.19 39.78 -11.08
CA GLU A 288 -4.11 40.34 -11.88
C GLU A 288 -2.89 39.41 -11.93
N GLY A 289 -2.07 39.58 -12.96
CA GLY A 289 -0.85 38.80 -13.16
C GLY A 289 -1.05 37.56 -14.05
N LYS A 290 -0.18 36.55 -13.87
CA LYS A 290 -0.13 35.33 -14.70
C LYS A 290 -0.17 34.03 -13.89
N ALA A 291 -0.07 34.09 -12.57
CA ALA A 291 0.00 32.92 -11.70
C ALA A 291 -1.39 32.57 -11.16
N ILE A 292 -1.67 31.28 -10.97
CA ILE A 292 -2.92 30.80 -10.38
C ILE A 292 -2.81 30.91 -8.86
N GLN A 293 -3.80 31.51 -8.20
CA GLN A 293 -3.84 31.51 -6.74
C GLN A 293 -4.60 30.29 -6.22
N LEU A 294 -3.98 29.57 -5.28
CA LEU A 294 -4.54 28.40 -4.64
C LEU A 294 -4.80 28.65 -3.15
N HIS A 295 -5.92 28.11 -2.66
CA HIS A 295 -6.28 28.17 -1.24
C HIS A 295 -5.32 27.33 -0.36
N PRO A 296 -4.80 27.85 0.77
CA PRO A 296 -3.80 27.14 1.58
C PRO A 296 -4.25 25.76 2.12
N LEU A 297 -5.52 25.61 2.52
CA LEU A 297 -6.02 24.35 3.08
C LEU A 297 -6.09 23.20 2.06
N VAL A 298 -6.17 23.50 0.75
CA VAL A 298 -6.18 22.44 -0.28
C VAL A 298 -4.79 22.03 -0.72
N CYS A 299 -3.74 22.76 -0.32
CA CYS A 299 -2.35 22.40 -0.67
C CYS A 299 -1.96 21.02 -0.15
N ALA A 300 -2.44 20.64 1.05
CA ALA A 300 -2.25 19.30 1.59
C ALA A 300 -2.89 18.22 0.71
N ALA A 301 -4.09 18.49 0.18
CA ALA A 301 -4.78 17.57 -0.72
C ALA A 301 -4.09 17.44 -2.08
N PHE A 302 -3.60 18.54 -2.66
CA PHE A 302 -2.83 18.48 -3.91
C PHE A 302 -1.38 18.03 -3.72
N ASN A 303 -0.92 17.91 -2.48
CA ASN A 303 0.49 17.78 -2.11
C ASN A 303 1.36 18.85 -2.81
N ALA A 304 0.84 20.08 -2.87
CA ALA A 304 1.38 21.19 -3.65
C ALA A 304 2.28 22.08 -2.80
N ASP A 305 3.44 22.42 -3.37
CA ASP A 305 4.40 23.36 -2.79
C ASP A 305 4.49 24.63 -3.64
N PHE A 306 4.96 25.74 -3.06
CA PHE A 306 5.06 27.03 -3.76
C PHE A 306 6.49 27.35 -4.22
N ASP A 307 7.22 26.35 -4.75
CA ASP A 307 8.61 26.45 -5.22
C ASP A 307 8.75 26.56 -6.76
N GLY A 308 7.62 26.71 -7.47
CA GLY A 308 7.57 26.76 -8.93
C GLY A 308 6.65 25.71 -9.56
N ASP A 309 5.97 24.91 -8.73
CA ASP A 309 4.91 24.00 -9.15
C ASP A 309 3.88 24.66 -10.05
N GLN A 310 3.32 23.87 -10.96
CA GLN A 310 2.32 24.31 -11.92
C GLN A 310 1.09 23.44 -11.83
N MET A 311 -0.07 24.08 -11.94
CA MET A 311 -1.37 23.41 -12.03
C MET A 311 -2.02 23.69 -13.38
N ALA A 312 -2.78 22.70 -13.83
CA ALA A 312 -3.62 22.81 -15.02
C ALA A 312 -5.05 23.20 -14.63
N VAL A 313 -5.67 24.04 -15.45
CA VAL A 313 -7.06 24.47 -15.36
C VAL A 313 -7.83 23.83 -16.51
N HIS A 314 -9.03 23.32 -16.24
CA HIS A 314 -9.95 22.80 -17.26
C HIS A 314 -11.34 23.43 -17.05
N VAL A 315 -11.97 23.87 -18.14
CA VAL A 315 -13.32 24.46 -18.08
C VAL A 315 -14.38 23.40 -18.45
N PRO A 316 -15.29 23.01 -17.55
CA PRO A 316 -16.43 22.16 -17.88
C PRO A 316 -17.42 22.94 -18.77
N LEU A 317 -17.72 22.41 -19.96
CA LEU A 317 -18.55 23.12 -20.94
C LEU A 317 -20.04 22.79 -20.80
N SER A 318 -20.40 21.49 -20.72
CA SER A 318 -21.82 21.10 -20.65
C SER A 318 -22.42 21.38 -19.27
N LEU A 319 -23.74 21.59 -19.22
CA LEU A 319 -24.46 21.85 -17.97
C LEU A 319 -24.34 20.66 -17.00
N GLU A 320 -24.37 19.43 -17.52
CA GLU A 320 -24.19 18.22 -16.73
C GLU A 320 -22.79 18.17 -16.09
N ALA A 321 -21.75 18.53 -16.84
CA ALA A 321 -20.39 18.57 -16.33
C ALA A 321 -20.21 19.66 -15.26
N GLN A 322 -20.82 20.84 -15.45
CA GLN A 322 -20.81 21.91 -14.45
C GLN A 322 -21.51 21.48 -13.15
N ASN A 323 -22.67 20.83 -13.26
CA ASN A 323 -23.40 20.30 -12.11
C ASN A 323 -22.66 19.16 -11.41
N GLU A 324 -22.00 18.28 -12.17
CA GLU A 324 -21.15 17.21 -11.63
C GLU A 324 -19.97 17.78 -10.85
N VAL A 325 -19.29 18.79 -11.40
CA VAL A 325 -18.18 19.48 -10.70
C VAL A 325 -18.68 20.13 -9.42
N ARG A 326 -19.81 20.84 -9.45
CA ARG A 326 -20.37 21.51 -8.27
C ARG A 326 -20.81 20.53 -7.18
N THR A 327 -21.42 19.42 -7.56
CA THR A 327 -22.01 18.47 -6.61
C THR A 327 -20.97 17.48 -6.08
N LEU A 328 -20.06 16.99 -6.92
CA LEU A 328 -19.15 15.91 -6.56
C LEU A 328 -17.70 16.37 -6.37
N MET A 329 -17.20 17.28 -7.20
CA MET A 329 -15.76 17.61 -7.24
C MET A 329 -15.37 18.89 -6.50
N MET A 330 -16.34 19.70 -6.08
CA MET A 330 -16.09 20.95 -5.36
C MET A 330 -15.21 20.69 -4.13
N SER A 331 -14.22 21.55 -3.88
CA SER A 331 -13.30 21.39 -2.76
C SER A 331 -14.02 21.34 -1.41
N SER A 332 -15.12 22.09 -1.25
CA SER A 332 -15.96 22.10 -0.05
C SER A 332 -16.63 20.76 0.25
N ASN A 333 -16.83 19.90 -0.75
CA ASN A 333 -17.48 18.60 -0.58
C ASN A 333 -16.47 17.48 -0.29
N ASN A 334 -15.18 17.74 -0.52
CA ASN A 334 -14.12 16.74 -0.48
C ASN A 334 -13.10 17.07 0.62
N ILE A 335 -13.57 17.10 1.86
CA ILE A 335 -12.77 17.52 3.03
C ILE A 335 -12.09 16.35 3.76
N LEU A 336 -12.60 15.13 3.60
CA LEU A 336 -12.08 13.92 4.24
C LEU A 336 -11.22 13.09 3.28
N SER A 337 -10.30 12.33 3.86
CA SER A 337 -9.45 11.39 3.17
C SER A 337 -10.23 10.13 2.79
N PRO A 338 -10.24 9.72 1.51
CA PRO A 338 -10.85 8.46 1.11
C PRO A 338 -10.16 7.21 1.69
N ALA A 339 -8.92 7.34 2.19
CA ALA A 339 -8.13 6.22 2.67
C ALA A 339 -8.50 5.80 4.11
N ASN A 340 -8.74 6.78 4.99
CA ASN A 340 -8.94 6.56 6.42
C ASN A 340 -10.10 7.37 7.04
N GLY A 341 -10.69 8.33 6.32
CA GLY A 341 -11.79 9.16 6.82
C GLY A 341 -11.37 10.34 7.67
N GLU A 342 -10.07 10.57 7.88
CA GLU A 342 -9.58 11.75 8.59
C GLU A 342 -9.69 13.01 7.71
N PRO A 343 -9.87 14.21 8.29
CA PRO A 343 -9.85 15.45 7.54
C PRO A 343 -8.50 15.65 6.81
N VAL A 344 -8.56 16.03 5.52
CA VAL A 344 -7.39 16.37 4.70
C VAL A 344 -7.13 17.87 4.71
N ILE A 345 -8.19 18.68 4.85
CA ILE A 345 -8.12 20.15 4.91
C ILE A 345 -7.59 20.68 6.24
N VAL A 346 -6.74 19.92 6.91
CA VAL A 346 -6.18 20.29 8.21
C VAL A 346 -5.23 21.49 8.01
N PRO A 347 -5.35 22.55 8.82
CA PRO A 347 -4.37 23.61 8.90
C PRO A 347 -2.95 23.08 8.92
N SER A 348 -2.08 23.69 8.11
CA SER A 348 -0.69 23.27 7.98
C SER A 348 0.27 24.36 8.46
N GLN A 349 1.45 23.93 8.89
CA GLN A 349 2.61 24.79 9.19
C GLN A 349 2.23 26.02 10.04
N ASP A 350 2.32 27.21 9.46
CA ASP A 350 2.17 28.51 10.14
C ASP A 350 0.81 28.68 10.82
N ILE A 351 -0.25 28.15 10.22
CA ILE A 351 -1.61 28.23 10.78
C ILE A 351 -1.67 27.47 12.11
N VAL A 352 -1.08 26.26 12.14
CA VAL A 352 -0.98 25.44 13.35
C VAL A 352 -0.12 26.14 14.40
N LEU A 353 0.99 26.74 13.99
CA LEU A 353 1.88 27.45 14.91
C LEU A 353 1.19 28.65 15.57
N GLY A 354 0.40 29.41 14.81
CA GLY A 354 -0.40 30.52 15.34
C GLY A 354 -1.47 30.07 16.33
N LEU A 355 -2.22 29.00 15.99
CA LEU A 355 -3.24 28.41 16.88
C LEU A 355 -2.62 27.77 18.13
N TYR A 356 -1.45 27.15 17.99
CA TYR A 356 -0.70 26.61 19.12
C TYR A 356 -0.24 27.73 20.06
N TYR A 357 0.37 28.78 19.52
CA TYR A 357 0.86 29.91 20.31
C TYR A 357 -0.27 30.61 21.08
N ILE A 358 -1.42 30.86 20.43
CA ILE A 358 -2.53 31.58 21.05
C ILE A 358 -3.22 30.74 22.16
N THR A 359 -3.24 29.41 22.01
CA THR A 359 -3.91 28.52 22.98
C THR A 359 -3.00 28.05 24.11
N ARG A 360 -1.72 28.41 24.08
CA ARG A 360 -0.75 28.08 25.12
C ARG A 360 -0.83 29.05 26.29
N GLU A 361 -0.68 28.55 27.50
CA GLU A 361 -0.64 29.37 28.72
C GLU A 361 0.79 29.78 29.08
N LYS A 362 0.95 30.97 29.65
CA LYS A 362 2.22 31.48 30.15
C LYS A 362 2.06 31.90 31.61
N ILE A 363 2.90 31.35 32.48
CA ILE A 363 2.85 31.65 33.91
C ILE A 363 3.47 33.02 34.15
N GLY A 364 2.87 33.86 35.00
CA GLY A 364 3.36 35.21 35.24
C GLY A 364 3.11 36.20 34.10
N ALA A 365 2.22 35.88 33.15
CA ALA A 365 1.85 36.80 32.07
C ALA A 365 1.03 37.99 32.59
N ARG A 366 1.09 39.13 31.87
CA ARG A 366 0.31 40.32 32.24
C ARG A 366 -1.20 40.02 32.20
N GLY A 367 -1.89 40.26 33.32
CA GLY A 367 -3.33 39.98 33.45
C GLY A 367 -3.69 38.61 34.01
N GLU A 368 -2.70 37.84 34.50
CA GLU A 368 -2.93 36.57 35.19
C GLU A 368 -3.92 36.72 36.37
N GLY A 369 -4.95 35.88 36.41
CA GLY A 369 -5.97 35.83 37.46
C GLY A 369 -7.08 36.87 37.36
N MET A 370 -7.12 37.68 36.29
CA MET A 370 -8.22 38.63 36.07
C MET A 370 -9.53 37.92 35.74
N LEU A 371 -10.65 38.51 36.20
CA LEU A 371 -12.01 38.02 36.02
C LEU A 371 -12.72 38.88 34.99
N PHE A 372 -13.29 38.24 33.96
CA PHE A 372 -14.02 38.91 32.89
C PHE A 372 -15.47 38.46 32.84
N SER A 373 -16.36 39.41 32.53
CA SER A 373 -17.80 39.18 32.47
C SER A 373 -18.25 38.50 31.17
N ASN A 374 -17.60 38.83 30.05
CA ASN A 374 -17.90 38.31 28.72
C ASN A 374 -16.68 38.40 27.78
N MET A 375 -16.80 37.81 26.59
CA MET A 375 -15.76 37.81 25.56
C MET A 375 -15.41 39.22 25.06
N SER A 376 -16.38 40.13 24.93
CA SER A 376 -16.14 41.49 24.44
C SER A 376 -15.24 42.30 25.37
N GLU A 377 -15.33 42.06 26.68
CA GLU A 377 -14.45 42.67 27.68
C GLU A 377 -13.01 42.13 27.56
N VAL A 378 -12.85 40.83 27.31
CA VAL A 378 -11.54 40.21 27.06
C VAL A 378 -10.90 40.77 25.80
N SER A 379 -11.65 40.87 24.71
CA SER A 379 -11.16 41.45 23.45
C SER A 379 -10.68 42.88 23.63
N ARG A 380 -11.48 43.72 24.29
CA ARG A 380 -11.11 45.10 24.63
C ARG A 380 -9.84 45.16 25.48
N ALA A 381 -9.74 44.32 26.51
CA ALA A 381 -8.58 44.27 27.39
C ALA A 381 -7.30 43.86 26.65
N TYR A 382 -7.43 42.97 25.67
CA TYR A 382 -6.32 42.57 24.81
C TYR A 382 -5.90 43.69 23.85
N GLU A 383 -6.86 44.36 23.21
CA GLU A 383 -6.60 45.49 22.30
C GLU A 383 -5.95 46.68 23.01
N THR A 384 -6.35 46.99 24.24
CA THR A 384 -5.72 48.03 25.09
C THR A 384 -4.38 47.58 25.68
N ARG A 385 -3.91 46.37 25.36
CA ARG A 385 -2.67 45.75 25.87
C ARG A 385 -2.63 45.65 27.39
N THR A 386 -3.79 45.57 28.04
CA THR A 386 -3.87 45.38 29.49
C THR A 386 -3.61 43.93 29.90
N VAL A 387 -3.90 42.98 29.02
CA VAL A 387 -3.64 41.54 29.20
C VAL A 387 -2.80 40.98 28.04
N GLU A 388 -2.01 39.95 28.32
CA GLU A 388 -1.32 39.13 27.32
C GLU A 388 -2.23 38.00 26.81
N VAL A 389 -2.01 37.56 25.57
CA VAL A 389 -2.77 36.47 24.93
C VAL A 389 -2.71 35.16 25.72
N ASN A 390 -1.52 34.87 26.27
CA ASN A 390 -1.22 33.64 26.97
C ASN A 390 -1.58 33.71 28.47
N ALA A 391 -2.15 34.83 28.94
CA ALA A 391 -2.51 35.02 30.33
C ALA A 391 -3.70 34.15 30.72
N ARG A 392 -3.60 33.51 31.89
CA ARG A 392 -4.67 32.71 32.49
C ARG A 392 -5.70 33.61 33.15
N ILE A 393 -6.96 33.47 32.76
CA ILE A 393 -8.08 34.32 33.15
C ILE A 393 -9.31 33.46 33.47
N MET A 394 -10.25 34.02 34.22
CA MET A 394 -11.57 33.41 34.41
C MET A 394 -12.62 34.23 33.67
N VAL A 395 -13.37 33.59 32.78
CA VAL A 395 -14.38 34.26 31.94
C VAL A 395 -15.67 33.43 31.86
N ARG A 396 -16.81 34.11 31.69
CA ARG A 396 -18.08 33.45 31.36
C ARG A 396 -18.19 33.30 29.85
N ILE A 397 -18.45 32.09 29.39
CA ILE A 397 -18.62 31.76 27.98
C ILE A 397 -20.04 31.22 27.80
N ASP A 398 -20.70 31.70 26.77
CA ASP A 398 -22.01 31.23 26.34
C ASP A 398 -21.80 30.06 25.35
N GLU A 399 -22.25 28.88 25.73
CA GLU A 399 -22.24 27.67 24.91
C GLU A 399 -23.65 27.36 24.39
N TYR A 400 -23.72 26.64 23.26
CA TYR A 400 -24.96 26.15 22.69
C TYR A 400 -24.88 24.63 22.61
N GLU A 401 -25.70 23.95 23.40
CA GLU A 401 -25.90 22.50 23.30
C GLU A 401 -27.08 22.25 22.34
N VAL A 402 -26.91 21.35 21.39
CA VAL A 402 -27.98 20.92 20.48
C VAL A 402 -28.64 19.70 21.10
N GLY A 403 -29.93 19.80 21.44
CA GLY A 403 -30.72 18.68 21.94
C GLY A 403 -31.00 17.64 20.83
N ALA A 404 -31.48 16.45 21.20
CA ALA A 404 -31.85 15.40 20.24
C ALA A 404 -32.92 15.85 19.22
N ASP A 405 -33.71 16.87 19.58
CA ASP A 405 -34.77 17.45 18.75
C ASP A 405 -34.25 18.58 17.82
N GLY A 406 -32.95 18.86 17.82
CA GLY A 406 -32.32 19.93 17.03
C GLY A 406 -32.42 21.33 17.64
N GLU A 407 -33.13 21.49 18.76
CA GLU A 407 -33.22 22.77 19.48
C GLU A 407 -31.91 23.14 20.18
N ARG A 408 -31.56 24.43 20.12
CA ARG A 408 -30.31 24.98 20.68
C ARG A 408 -30.57 25.52 22.09
N HIS A 409 -30.08 24.83 23.12
CA HIS A 409 -30.11 25.32 24.49
C HIS A 409 -28.87 26.15 24.80
N LYS A 410 -29.07 27.40 25.22
CA LYS A 410 -28.00 28.29 25.65
C LYS A 410 -27.58 27.94 27.08
N LYS A 411 -26.30 27.66 27.29
CA LYS A 411 -25.70 27.33 28.58
C LYS A 411 -24.52 28.26 28.84
N THR A 412 -24.62 29.07 29.90
CA THR A 412 -23.52 29.98 30.28
C THR A 412 -22.70 29.35 31.39
N THR A 413 -21.43 29.04 31.10
CA THR A 413 -20.51 28.38 32.04
C THR A 413 -19.30 29.28 32.32
N ARG A 414 -18.78 29.25 33.55
CA ARG A 414 -17.52 29.91 33.91
C ARG A 414 -16.36 28.95 33.68
N TYR A 415 -15.40 29.36 32.87
CA TYR A 415 -14.20 28.57 32.59
C TYR A 415 -12.94 29.27 33.08
N ASP A 416 -12.00 28.46 33.57
CA ASP A 416 -10.60 28.84 33.74
C ASP A 416 -9.88 28.55 32.41
N THR A 417 -9.39 29.58 31.75
CA THR A 417 -8.88 29.50 30.38
C THR A 417 -7.87 30.61 30.09
N THR A 418 -7.42 30.75 28.84
CA THR A 418 -6.54 31.84 28.42
C THR A 418 -7.30 32.89 27.60
N VAL A 419 -6.76 34.11 27.54
CA VAL A 419 -7.28 35.18 26.66
C VAL A 419 -7.38 34.66 25.22
N GLY A 420 -6.36 33.96 24.74
CA GLY A 420 -6.33 33.38 23.40
C GLY A 420 -7.40 32.32 23.12
N ARG A 421 -7.59 31.35 24.04
CA ARG A 421 -8.66 30.34 23.92
C ARG A 421 -10.04 30.98 23.95
N THR A 422 -10.20 32.05 24.72
CA THR A 422 -11.46 32.82 24.77
C THR A 422 -11.74 33.51 23.43
N LEU A 423 -10.73 34.14 22.81
CA LEU A 423 -10.88 34.75 21.48
C LEU A 423 -11.19 33.70 20.40
N LEU A 424 -10.63 32.49 20.55
CA LEU A 424 -10.95 31.37 19.66
C LEU A 424 -12.40 30.86 19.82
N SER A 425 -13.07 31.14 20.95
CA SER A 425 -14.48 30.75 21.11
C SER A 425 -15.43 31.46 20.14
N GLU A 426 -15.05 32.65 19.63
CA GLU A 426 -15.85 33.41 18.67
C GLU A 426 -16.05 32.68 17.34
N ILE A 427 -15.08 31.87 16.94
CA ILE A 427 -15.13 31.16 15.66
C ILE A 427 -15.85 29.81 15.76
N LEU A 428 -16.10 29.29 16.96
CA LEU A 428 -16.72 27.97 17.15
C LEU A 428 -18.16 27.93 16.62
N PRO A 429 -18.53 26.89 15.85
CA PRO A 429 -19.92 26.67 15.45
C PRO A 429 -20.80 26.31 16.66
N ALA A 430 -22.08 26.70 16.58
CA ALA A 430 -23.08 26.33 17.58
C ALA A 430 -23.26 24.80 17.58
N GLY A 431 -22.99 24.15 18.71
CA GLY A 431 -23.01 22.69 18.88
C GLY A 431 -21.68 22.07 19.30
N LEU A 432 -20.55 22.79 19.21
CA LEU A 432 -19.28 22.32 19.76
C LEU A 432 -19.07 22.83 21.19
N PRO A 433 -18.73 21.96 22.16
CA PRO A 433 -18.42 22.38 23.52
C PRO A 433 -17.06 23.09 23.59
N PHE A 434 -16.96 24.11 24.45
CA PHE A 434 -15.74 24.89 24.65
C PHE A 434 -14.58 24.03 25.19
N SER A 435 -14.91 22.93 25.88
CA SER A 435 -13.92 21.96 26.38
C SER A 435 -12.99 21.41 25.30
N LEU A 436 -13.43 21.36 24.03
CA LEU A 436 -12.60 20.91 22.91
C LEU A 436 -11.49 21.90 22.55
N ILE A 437 -11.68 23.19 22.82
CA ILE A 437 -10.66 24.23 22.56
C ILE A 437 -9.94 24.68 23.83
N ASN A 438 -10.43 24.30 25.02
CA ASN A 438 -9.78 24.65 26.28
C ASN A 438 -8.55 23.78 26.60
N LYS A 439 -7.67 23.60 25.60
CA LYS A 439 -6.42 22.86 25.65
C LYS A 439 -5.44 23.46 24.64
N VAL A 440 -4.19 23.05 24.70
CA VAL A 440 -3.17 23.48 23.73
C VAL A 440 -3.45 22.80 22.38
N LEU A 441 -3.74 23.60 21.37
CA LEU A 441 -4.11 23.10 20.04
C LEU A 441 -2.87 22.74 19.23
N LYS A 442 -2.38 21.51 19.41
CA LYS A 442 -1.40 20.87 18.53
C LYS A 442 -2.06 20.42 17.22
N LYS A 443 -1.26 20.12 16.18
CA LYS A 443 -1.77 19.65 14.89
C LYS A 443 -2.79 18.50 14.99
N LYS A 444 -2.52 17.51 15.85
CA LYS A 444 -3.43 16.36 16.07
C LYS A 444 -4.77 16.78 16.67
N GLU A 445 -4.74 17.68 17.65
CA GLU A 445 -5.96 18.20 18.29
C GLU A 445 -6.79 19.06 17.35
N ILE A 446 -6.14 19.85 16.47
CA ILE A 446 -6.84 20.63 15.44
C ILE A 446 -7.53 19.70 14.43
N SER A 447 -6.86 18.62 14.00
CA SER A 447 -7.48 17.62 13.14
C SER A 447 -8.69 16.97 13.81
N LYS A 448 -8.56 16.58 15.08
CA LYS A 448 -9.67 16.02 15.88
C LYS A 448 -10.81 17.02 16.03
N LEU A 449 -10.53 18.31 16.23
CA LEU A 449 -11.53 19.36 16.33
C LEU A 449 -12.33 19.52 15.04
N ILE A 450 -11.67 19.51 13.88
CA ILE A 450 -12.35 19.55 12.57
C ILE A 450 -13.19 18.29 12.36
N ASN A 451 -12.67 17.12 12.76
CA ASN A 451 -13.40 15.87 12.62
C ASN A 451 -14.68 15.87 13.46
N VAL A 452 -14.59 16.26 14.74
CA VAL A 452 -15.76 16.37 15.62
C VAL A 452 -16.76 17.41 15.10
N SER A 453 -16.27 18.54 14.55
CA SER A 453 -17.13 19.52 13.87
C SER A 453 -17.90 18.90 12.72
N PHE A 454 -17.26 18.06 11.91
CA PHE A 454 -17.91 17.41 10.76
C PHE A 454 -19.04 16.49 11.20
N HIS A 455 -18.84 15.71 12.26
CA HIS A 455 -19.84 14.76 12.75
C HIS A 455 -21.01 15.45 13.48
N LEU A 456 -20.75 16.45 14.31
CA LEU A 456 -21.79 17.09 15.13
C LEU A 456 -22.49 18.25 14.42
N CYS A 457 -21.76 19.07 13.65
CA CYS A 457 -22.30 20.28 13.03
C CYS A 457 -22.57 20.13 11.51
N GLY A 458 -22.08 19.06 10.90
CA GLY A 458 -22.23 18.79 9.47
C GLY A 458 -21.28 19.58 8.57
N LEU A 459 -21.30 19.25 7.28
CA LEU A 459 -20.32 19.70 6.28
C LEU A 459 -20.19 21.24 6.17
N ARG A 460 -21.33 21.95 6.08
CA ARG A 460 -21.36 23.39 5.81
C ARG A 460 -20.68 24.19 6.93
N GLU A 461 -21.04 23.92 8.17
CA GLU A 461 -20.49 24.61 9.33
C GLU A 461 -19.00 24.28 9.51
N THR A 462 -18.58 23.05 9.23
CA THR A 462 -17.17 22.65 9.27
C THR A 462 -16.32 23.39 8.24
N VAL A 463 -16.81 23.58 7.01
CA VAL A 463 -16.08 24.34 5.98
C VAL A 463 -15.91 25.80 6.39
N ILE A 464 -16.97 26.44 6.90
CA ILE A 464 -16.91 27.82 7.40
C ILE A 464 -15.93 27.92 8.59
N PHE A 465 -15.98 26.94 9.48
CA PHE A 465 -15.10 26.86 10.64
C PHE A 465 -13.63 26.70 10.25
N ALA A 466 -13.32 25.86 9.25
CA ALA A 466 -11.97 25.67 8.74
C ALA A 466 -11.39 26.96 8.11
N ASP A 467 -12.19 27.69 7.33
CA ASP A 467 -11.77 28.98 6.75
C ASP A 467 -11.53 30.04 7.84
N LYS A 468 -12.39 30.10 8.87
CA LYS A 468 -12.19 30.99 10.02
C LYS A 468 -10.94 30.62 10.82
N LEU A 469 -10.71 29.32 11.06
CA LEU A 469 -9.50 28.81 11.72
C LEU A 469 -8.23 29.20 10.97
N MET A 470 -8.24 29.11 9.63
CA MET A 470 -7.12 29.51 8.78
C MET A 470 -6.79 31.01 8.96
N ASN A 471 -7.80 31.87 8.79
CA ASN A 471 -7.62 33.32 8.91
C ASN A 471 -7.14 33.73 10.30
N PHE A 472 -7.71 33.11 11.34
CA PHE A 472 -7.31 33.33 12.72
C PHE A 472 -5.86 32.88 12.95
N GLY A 473 -5.50 31.68 12.52
CA GLY A 473 -4.14 31.15 12.64
C GLY A 473 -3.09 32.04 11.97
N PHE A 474 -3.30 32.50 10.73
CA PHE A 474 -2.36 33.42 10.06
C PHE A 474 -2.22 34.78 10.75
N THR A 475 -3.33 35.32 11.25
CA THR A 475 -3.33 36.61 11.96
C THR A 475 -2.48 36.54 13.22
N TYR A 476 -2.69 35.50 14.03
CA TYR A 476 -1.96 35.33 15.28
C TYR A 476 -0.54 34.78 15.09
N ALA A 477 -0.27 34.00 14.06
CA ALA A 477 1.10 33.61 13.69
C ALA A 477 1.95 34.86 13.38
N THR A 478 1.39 35.80 12.61
CA THR A 478 2.05 37.07 12.29
C THR A 478 2.29 37.91 13.56
N ARG A 479 1.29 38.02 14.44
CA ARG A 479 1.41 38.77 15.70
C ARG A 479 2.37 38.13 16.72
N ALA A 480 2.51 36.80 16.69
CA ALA A 480 3.42 36.08 17.56
C ALA A 480 4.89 36.41 17.28
N GLY A 481 5.23 36.80 16.04
CA GLY A 481 6.59 37.21 15.68
C GLY A 481 7.64 36.11 15.87
N ILE A 482 7.24 34.84 15.73
CA ILE A 482 8.12 33.68 15.94
C ILE A 482 9.22 33.70 14.86
N SER A 483 10.46 33.63 15.30
CA SER A 483 11.65 33.64 14.44
C SER A 483 12.63 32.55 14.87
N ILE A 484 13.56 32.18 13.99
CA ILE A 484 14.65 31.25 14.31
C ILE A 484 15.96 32.00 14.26
N CYS A 485 16.73 31.92 15.34
CA CYS A 485 18.09 32.42 15.43
C CYS A 485 19.06 31.33 15.92
N LEU A 486 20.36 31.65 15.93
CA LEU A 486 21.40 30.71 16.37
C LEU A 486 21.28 30.37 17.87
N ASP A 487 20.81 31.31 18.70
CA ASP A 487 20.67 31.12 20.14
C ASP A 487 19.49 30.22 20.53
N ASP A 488 18.51 30.07 19.64
CA ASP A 488 17.41 29.11 19.83
C ASP A 488 17.89 27.65 19.80
N MET A 489 19.04 27.38 19.18
CA MET A 489 19.60 26.03 18.99
C MET A 489 20.41 25.58 20.22
N ILE A 490 19.79 25.42 21.38
CA ILE A 490 20.50 25.13 22.64
C ILE A 490 21.14 23.73 22.62
N THR A 491 22.46 23.70 22.80
CA THR A 491 23.26 22.47 22.92
C THR A 491 23.21 21.95 24.36
N PRO A 492 22.93 20.65 24.61
CA PRO A 492 22.88 20.14 25.97
C PRO A 492 24.27 20.10 26.61
N VAL A 493 24.37 20.55 27.87
CA VAL A 493 25.65 20.60 28.61
C VAL A 493 26.22 19.19 28.83
N GLN A 494 25.33 18.22 29.08
CA GLN A 494 25.63 16.81 29.31
C GLN A 494 26.16 16.08 28.07
N LYS A 495 26.11 16.70 26.89
CA LYS A 495 26.51 16.09 25.61
C LYS A 495 27.91 15.50 25.68
N ASN A 496 28.88 16.27 26.18
CA ASN A 496 30.27 15.86 26.20
C ASN A 496 30.49 14.67 27.14
N ASP A 497 29.75 14.62 28.25
CA ASP A 497 29.82 13.53 29.22
C ASP A 497 29.24 12.22 28.63
N ILE A 498 28.11 12.31 27.92
CA ILE A 498 27.47 11.16 27.25
C ILE A 498 28.41 10.61 26.16
N ILE A 499 29.01 11.49 25.35
CA ILE A 499 29.95 11.09 24.30
C ILE A 499 31.19 10.44 24.92
N ALA A 500 31.76 11.01 25.98
CA ALA A 500 32.92 10.44 26.65
C ALA A 500 32.61 9.06 27.28
N SER A 501 31.41 8.87 27.84
CA SER A 501 30.95 7.57 28.33
C SER A 501 30.85 6.54 27.20
N ALA A 502 30.24 6.92 26.07
CA ALA A 502 30.11 6.05 24.90
C ALA A 502 31.47 5.68 24.29
N GLU A 503 32.40 6.65 24.19
CA GLU A 503 33.77 6.39 23.72
C GLU A 503 34.50 5.41 24.63
N LYS A 504 34.32 5.51 25.95
CA LYS A 504 34.90 4.58 26.92
C LYS A 504 34.31 3.18 26.78
N GLU A 505 32.99 3.04 26.63
CA GLU A 505 32.34 1.75 26.35
C GLU A 505 32.87 1.12 25.06
N VAL A 506 33.05 1.92 24.00
CA VAL A 506 33.62 1.45 22.73
C VAL A 506 35.06 0.96 22.91
N GLN A 507 35.89 1.68 23.66
CA GLN A 507 37.26 1.25 23.99
C GLN A 507 37.27 -0.07 24.79
N GLU A 508 36.34 -0.26 25.73
CA GLU A 508 36.19 -1.51 26.45
C GLU A 508 35.83 -2.67 25.51
N ILE A 509 34.90 -2.46 24.56
CA ILE A 509 34.58 -3.48 23.53
C ILE A 509 35.78 -3.75 22.61
N GLU A 510 36.57 -2.73 22.27
CA GLU A 510 37.78 -2.89 21.47
C GLU A 510 38.88 -3.67 22.23
N SER A 511 38.97 -3.47 23.55
CA SER A 511 39.81 -4.27 24.44
C SER A 511 39.34 -5.74 24.54
N GLN A 512 38.02 -5.97 24.55
CA GLN A 512 37.44 -7.30 24.51
C GLN A 512 37.70 -8.00 23.18
N TYR A 513 37.65 -7.26 22.08
CA TYR A 513 38.02 -7.76 20.77
C TYR A 513 39.50 -8.14 20.72
N THR A 514 40.41 -7.25 21.11
CA THR A 514 41.86 -7.54 21.12
C THR A 514 42.26 -8.68 22.06
N SER A 515 41.53 -8.90 23.16
CA SER A 515 41.69 -10.07 24.05
C SER A 515 40.97 -11.34 23.57
N GLY A 516 40.22 -11.27 22.46
CA GLY A 516 39.56 -12.40 21.81
C GLY A 516 38.26 -12.88 22.47
N LEU A 517 37.66 -12.06 23.33
CA LEU A 517 36.36 -12.36 23.97
C LEU A 517 35.17 -12.16 23.04
N VAL A 518 35.32 -11.33 21.99
CA VAL A 518 34.27 -10.91 21.07
C VAL A 518 34.80 -11.02 19.64
N THR A 519 33.94 -11.41 18.69
CA THR A 519 34.30 -11.47 17.26
C THR A 519 34.22 -10.10 16.58
N GLN A 520 34.86 -9.91 15.42
CA GLN A 520 34.81 -8.63 14.69
C GLN A 520 33.39 -8.20 14.29
N GLY A 521 32.52 -9.15 13.94
CA GLY A 521 31.12 -8.87 13.60
C GLY A 521 30.31 -8.41 14.83
N GLU A 522 30.48 -9.08 15.97
CA GLU A 522 29.86 -8.69 17.24
C GLU A 522 30.39 -7.33 17.73
N ARG A 523 31.70 -7.07 17.58
CA ARG A 523 32.32 -5.78 17.88
C ARG A 523 31.63 -4.67 17.10
N TYR A 524 31.53 -4.82 15.78
CA TYR A 524 30.88 -3.83 14.92
C TYR A 524 29.43 -3.56 15.34
N ASN A 525 28.63 -4.61 15.58
CA ASN A 525 27.23 -4.46 16.00
C ASN A 525 27.11 -3.76 17.36
N LYS A 526 27.93 -4.15 18.34
CA LYS A 526 27.95 -3.51 19.68
C LYS A 526 28.35 -2.05 19.60
N VAL A 527 29.37 -1.71 18.82
CA VAL A 527 29.81 -0.30 18.63
C VAL A 527 28.71 0.54 18.00
N VAL A 528 28.04 0.02 16.96
CA VAL A 528 26.89 0.68 16.34
C VAL A 528 25.75 0.87 17.35
N ASP A 529 25.45 -0.12 18.19
CA ASP A 529 24.39 -0.02 19.20
C ASP A 529 24.72 0.97 20.32
N ILE A 530 25.98 1.03 20.78
CA ILE A 530 26.45 2.03 21.76
C ILE A 530 26.26 3.44 21.21
N TRP A 531 26.70 3.69 19.97
CA TRP A 531 26.53 5.01 19.35
C TRP A 531 25.07 5.33 19.02
N GLY A 532 24.24 4.32 18.73
CA GLY A 532 22.79 4.47 18.62
C GLY A 532 22.17 4.97 19.92
N ARG A 533 22.43 4.26 21.04
CA ARG A 533 21.98 4.66 22.38
C ARG A 533 22.47 6.05 22.78
N ALA A 534 23.75 6.33 22.60
CA ALA A 534 24.32 7.64 22.91
C ALA A 534 23.63 8.77 22.12
N GLY A 535 23.32 8.53 20.84
CA GLY A 535 22.55 9.46 20.03
C GLY A 535 21.15 9.73 20.57
N ASP A 536 20.48 8.73 21.12
CA ASP A 536 19.13 8.87 21.70
C ASP A 536 19.17 9.52 23.09
N GLU A 537 20.18 9.22 23.90
CA GLU A 537 20.42 9.89 25.19
C GLU A 537 20.70 11.38 25.02
N VAL A 538 21.56 11.75 24.04
CA VAL A 538 21.79 13.16 23.69
C VAL A 538 20.51 13.82 23.20
N ALA A 539 19.68 13.13 22.42
CA ALA A 539 18.39 13.64 21.97
C ALA A 539 17.44 13.93 23.14
N LYS A 540 17.38 13.02 24.11
CA LYS A 540 16.55 13.15 25.30
C LYS A 540 17.02 14.30 26.19
N ALA A 541 18.32 14.35 26.50
CA ALA A 541 18.92 15.44 27.27
C ALA A 541 18.68 16.81 26.62
N MET A 542 18.81 16.88 25.29
CA MET A 542 18.50 18.08 24.51
C MET A 542 17.03 18.47 24.64
N MET A 543 16.09 17.54 24.45
CA MET A 543 14.66 17.84 24.53
C MET A 543 14.20 18.23 25.93
N ASP A 544 14.76 17.62 26.98
CA ASP A 544 14.45 17.97 28.37
C ASP A 544 14.91 19.39 28.71
N GLN A 545 16.12 19.77 28.25
CA GLN A 545 16.66 21.12 28.45
C GLN A 545 15.97 22.17 27.58
N LEU A 546 15.64 21.83 26.34
CA LEU A 546 14.97 22.73 25.39
C LEU A 546 13.47 22.90 25.72
N GLY A 547 12.84 21.88 26.29
CA GLY A 547 11.40 21.84 26.57
C GLY A 547 10.98 22.59 27.82
N THR A 548 11.90 22.97 28.70
CA THR A 548 11.59 23.68 29.95
C THR A 548 12.38 24.97 30.08
N GLU A 549 11.75 26.00 30.64
CA GLU A 549 12.40 27.28 30.95
C GLU A 549 11.96 27.81 32.32
N PRO A 550 12.85 28.54 33.03
CA PRO A 550 12.48 29.18 34.30
C PRO A 550 11.51 30.34 34.07
N VAL A 551 10.53 30.48 34.96
CA VAL A 551 9.56 31.58 34.94
C VAL A 551 10.19 32.83 35.56
N TYR A 552 10.20 33.94 34.82
CA TYR A 552 10.66 35.24 35.32
C TYR A 552 9.48 36.12 35.76
N ASP A 553 9.64 36.85 36.85
CA ASP A 553 8.66 37.84 37.29
C ASP A 553 8.78 39.11 36.44
N LEU A 554 7.68 39.55 35.84
CA LEU A 554 7.61 40.74 34.98
C LEU A 554 7.94 42.04 35.73
N ARG A 555 7.82 42.08 37.07
CA ARG A 555 8.05 43.30 37.86
C ARG A 555 9.48 43.43 38.40
N THR A 556 10.14 42.31 38.71
CA THR A 556 11.47 42.29 39.34
C THR A 556 12.56 41.72 38.44
N GLY A 557 12.20 41.00 37.37
CA GLY A 557 13.15 40.30 36.49
C GLY A 557 13.80 39.06 37.14
N GLU A 558 13.42 38.71 38.36
CA GLU A 558 13.95 37.55 39.09
C GLU A 558 13.16 36.28 38.78
N VAL A 559 13.81 35.12 38.94
CA VAL A 559 13.14 33.82 38.75
C VAL A 559 12.11 33.59 39.85
N ARG A 560 10.85 33.43 39.47
CA ARG A 560 9.73 33.18 40.37
C ARG A 560 9.97 31.84 41.08
N LYS A 561 9.95 31.83 42.41
CA LYS A 561 10.15 30.62 43.22
C LYS A 561 8.80 30.07 43.69
N ASP A 562 8.66 28.75 43.67
CA ASP A 562 7.49 28.05 44.21
C ASP A 562 7.45 28.15 45.75
N LYS A 563 6.33 27.76 46.38
CA LYS A 563 6.14 27.79 47.86
C LYS A 563 7.22 27.02 48.65
N LYS A 564 8.01 26.18 47.97
CA LYS A 564 9.15 25.40 48.50
C LYS A 564 10.53 25.99 48.18
N GLY A 565 10.62 27.21 47.64
CA GLY A 565 11.87 27.91 47.35
C GLY A 565 12.62 27.48 46.09
N LYS A 566 12.07 26.56 45.28
CA LYS A 566 12.63 26.12 43.99
C LYS A 566 12.20 27.05 42.85
N PRO A 567 13.02 27.26 41.80
CA PRO A 567 12.60 28.01 40.61
C PRO A 567 11.40 27.33 39.96
N LEU A 568 10.36 28.11 39.67
CA LEU A 568 9.18 27.65 38.97
C LEU A 568 9.56 27.45 37.49
N MET A 569 9.37 26.24 36.98
CA MET A 569 9.65 25.91 35.58
C MET A 569 8.34 25.88 34.81
N GLN A 570 8.35 26.38 33.59
CA GLN A 570 7.26 26.25 32.63
C GLN A 570 7.79 25.56 31.36
N GLU A 571 6.88 25.13 30.49
CA GLU A 571 7.30 24.68 29.17
C GLU A 571 7.90 25.84 28.36
N SER A 572 8.96 25.56 27.60
CA SER A 572 9.72 26.62 26.94
C SER A 572 8.97 27.29 25.79
N PHE A 573 9.11 28.61 25.67
CA PHE A 573 8.66 29.42 24.54
C PHE A 573 9.73 29.58 23.46
N ASN A 574 10.79 28.76 23.47
CA ASN A 574 11.76 28.67 22.40
C ASN A 574 11.08 28.33 21.06
N SER A 575 11.44 29.07 20.00
CA SER A 575 10.81 28.93 18.68
C SER A 575 10.97 27.55 18.07
N ILE A 576 12.15 26.94 18.17
CA ILE A 576 12.44 25.61 17.59
C ILE A 576 11.64 24.55 18.33
N TYR A 577 11.57 24.64 19.65
CA TYR A 577 10.73 23.76 20.47
C TYR A 577 9.26 23.89 20.08
N MET A 578 8.73 25.12 20.01
CA MET A 578 7.34 25.36 19.66
C MET A 578 6.99 24.82 18.27
N MET A 579 7.88 24.95 17.28
CA MET A 579 7.65 24.41 15.93
C MET A 579 7.52 22.88 15.93
N ALA A 580 8.35 22.18 16.71
CA ALA A 580 8.29 20.72 16.81
C ALA A 580 7.15 20.23 17.71
N ASP A 581 6.93 20.83 18.88
CA ASP A 581 5.87 20.42 19.81
C ASP A 581 4.46 20.68 19.25
N SER A 582 4.28 21.81 18.55
CA SER A 582 3.01 22.09 17.84
C SER A 582 2.72 21.09 16.71
N GLY A 583 3.76 20.43 16.19
CA GLY A 583 3.69 19.60 14.98
C GLY A 583 3.53 20.41 13.69
N ALA A 584 3.79 21.73 13.74
CA ALA A 584 3.76 22.60 12.55
C ALA A 584 4.86 22.21 11.56
N ARG A 585 6.11 22.14 12.04
CA ARG A 585 7.28 21.72 11.27
C ARG A 585 8.42 21.36 12.21
N GLY A 586 9.16 20.31 11.89
CA GLY A 586 10.25 19.83 12.75
C GLY A 586 9.91 18.51 13.42
N SER A 587 10.91 17.65 13.58
CA SER A 587 10.83 16.45 14.42
C SER A 587 11.96 16.44 15.45
N ALA A 588 11.81 15.68 16.53
CA ALA A 588 12.88 15.52 17.52
C ALA A 588 14.20 15.06 16.87
N ALA A 589 14.12 14.21 15.84
CA ALA A 589 15.29 13.76 15.07
C ALA A 589 15.96 14.91 14.29
N GLN A 590 15.20 15.89 13.78
CA GLN A 590 15.74 17.07 13.11
C GLN A 590 16.36 18.05 14.10
N ILE A 591 15.71 18.29 15.24
CA ILE A 591 16.27 19.12 16.32
C ILE A 591 17.57 18.50 16.84
N ARG A 592 17.60 17.17 17.01
CA ARG A 592 18.81 16.43 17.38
C ARG A 592 19.99 16.75 16.46
N GLN A 593 19.78 16.85 15.16
CA GLN A 593 20.84 17.19 14.21
C GLN A 593 21.25 18.67 14.30
N LEU A 594 20.34 19.56 14.69
CA LEU A 594 20.62 20.99 14.83
C LEU A 594 21.47 21.30 16.06
N SER A 595 21.09 20.79 17.24
CA SER A 595 21.72 21.16 18.52
C SER A 595 22.21 19.99 19.37
N GLY A 596 21.88 18.74 19.06
CA GLY A 596 22.39 17.55 19.76
C GLY A 596 23.66 17.02 19.09
N MET A 597 23.49 15.97 18.28
CA MET A 597 24.51 15.39 17.42
C MET A 597 23.84 14.80 16.17
N ARG A 598 24.57 14.71 15.06
CA ARG A 598 23.99 14.13 13.83
C ARG A 598 23.87 12.61 13.87
N GLY A 599 24.79 11.92 14.54
CA GLY A 599 24.74 10.47 14.79
C GLY A 599 25.31 9.61 13.66
N LEU A 600 24.81 8.37 13.56
CA LEU A 600 25.30 7.35 12.62
C LEU A 600 24.72 7.52 11.21
N MET A 601 25.59 7.39 10.20
CA MET A 601 25.21 7.53 8.78
C MET A 601 25.27 6.18 8.06
N ALA A 602 24.45 6.00 7.03
CA ALA A 602 24.47 4.80 6.19
C ALA A 602 25.36 4.97 4.96
N LYS A 603 26.07 3.90 4.58
CA LYS A 603 26.78 3.79 3.31
C LYS A 603 25.80 3.52 2.16
N PRO A 604 26.23 3.69 0.89
CA PRO A 604 25.37 3.40 -0.26
C PRO A 604 24.88 1.93 -0.33
N ASP A 605 25.65 0.99 0.21
CA ASP A 605 25.28 -0.43 0.33
C ASP A 605 24.19 -0.70 1.40
N GLY A 606 23.89 0.27 2.26
CA GLY A 606 22.94 0.15 3.37
C GLY A 606 23.56 -0.23 4.71
N SER A 607 24.86 -0.55 4.77
CA SER A 607 25.57 -0.77 6.03
C SER A 607 25.78 0.55 6.78
N ILE A 608 25.87 0.49 8.11
CA ILE A 608 26.09 1.68 8.94
C ILE A 608 27.59 1.98 9.05
N ILE A 609 27.97 3.24 9.05
CA ILE A 609 29.35 3.64 9.30
C ILE A 609 29.55 3.66 10.82
N GLU A 610 30.51 2.86 11.32
CA GLU A 610 30.78 2.75 12.77
C GLU A 610 31.29 4.05 13.40
N THR A 611 31.87 4.95 12.61
CA THR A 611 32.30 6.29 13.04
C THR A 611 31.12 7.27 12.98
N PRO A 612 30.58 7.72 14.12
CA PRO A 612 29.45 8.66 14.15
C PRO A 612 29.89 10.09 13.85
N ILE A 613 28.91 10.94 13.54
CA ILE A 613 29.07 12.39 13.53
C ILE A 613 28.61 12.94 14.88
N THR A 614 29.55 13.20 15.78
CA THR A 614 29.32 13.76 17.13
C THR A 614 28.97 15.25 17.10
N ALA A 615 29.37 15.96 16.04
CA ALA A 615 29.03 17.36 15.83
C ALA A 615 27.56 17.54 15.41
N ASN A 616 27.05 18.76 15.60
CA ASN A 616 25.73 19.19 15.12
C ASN A 616 25.86 20.37 14.13
N PHE A 617 24.74 20.83 13.56
CA PHE A 617 24.77 21.94 12.60
C PHE A 617 25.15 23.29 13.22
N ARG A 618 24.87 23.51 14.51
CA ARG A 618 25.28 24.73 15.23
C ARG A 618 26.80 24.80 15.37
N GLU A 619 27.45 23.69 15.71
CA GLU A 619 28.90 23.57 15.89
C GLU A 619 29.65 23.55 14.54
N GLY A 620 28.99 23.07 13.49
CA GLY A 620 29.58 22.87 12.16
C GLY A 620 30.19 21.48 12.00
N LEU A 621 30.35 21.06 10.74
CA LEU A 621 30.88 19.74 10.38
C LEU A 621 32.28 19.87 9.80
N ASN A 622 33.21 19.01 10.23
CA ASN A 622 34.51 18.92 9.59
C ASN A 622 34.41 18.24 8.20
N VAL A 623 35.47 18.33 7.39
CA VAL A 623 35.48 17.83 6.00
C VAL A 623 35.11 16.35 5.92
N LEU A 624 35.62 15.53 6.84
CA LEU A 624 35.37 14.09 6.85
C LEU A 624 33.91 13.77 7.23
N GLN A 625 33.39 14.40 8.28
CA GLN A 625 31.99 14.25 8.72
C GLN A 625 31.02 14.72 7.64
N TYR A 626 31.31 15.85 6.98
CA TYR A 626 30.52 16.33 5.85
C TYR A 626 30.56 15.33 4.69
N PHE A 627 31.74 14.84 4.32
CA PHE A 627 31.90 13.85 3.26
C PHE A 627 31.12 12.56 3.54
N ILE A 628 31.24 12.02 4.76
CA ILE A 628 30.48 10.85 5.22
C ILE A 628 28.97 11.09 5.08
N SER A 629 28.49 12.26 5.48
CA SER A 629 27.08 12.63 5.33
C SER A 629 26.61 12.71 3.87
N THR A 630 27.49 12.98 2.90
CA THR A 630 27.09 13.08 1.48
C THR A 630 26.65 11.75 0.89
N HIS A 631 27.18 10.62 1.37
CA HIS A 631 26.82 9.29 0.87
C HIS A 631 25.34 8.98 1.12
N GLY A 632 24.88 9.15 2.36
CA GLY A 632 23.48 8.96 2.71
C GLY A 632 22.56 9.93 1.95
N ALA A 633 22.90 11.22 1.94
CA ALA A 633 22.10 12.24 1.24
C ALA A 633 21.95 11.94 -0.27
N ARG A 634 23.05 11.58 -0.94
CA ARG A 634 23.03 11.24 -2.38
C ARG A 634 22.22 9.97 -2.65
N LYS A 635 22.34 8.95 -1.81
CA LYS A 635 21.53 7.73 -1.92
C LYS A 635 20.05 8.04 -1.75
N GLY A 636 19.67 8.80 -0.71
CA GLY A 636 18.28 9.21 -0.49
C GLY A 636 17.69 9.96 -1.69
N LEU A 637 18.44 10.87 -2.31
CA LEU A 637 18.05 11.56 -3.55
C LEU A 637 17.87 10.59 -4.73
N ALA A 638 18.84 9.71 -4.96
CA ALA A 638 18.79 8.74 -6.06
C ALA A 638 17.64 7.75 -5.90
N ASP A 639 17.43 7.23 -4.69
CA ASP A 639 16.33 6.33 -4.37
C ASP A 639 14.98 7.02 -4.54
N THR A 640 14.83 8.27 -4.11
CA THR A 640 13.60 9.05 -4.32
C THR A 640 13.29 9.19 -5.82
N ALA A 641 14.29 9.55 -6.63
CA ALA A 641 14.12 9.72 -8.07
C ALA A 641 13.76 8.40 -8.80
N LEU A 642 14.37 7.28 -8.41
CA LEU A 642 14.15 5.98 -9.06
C LEU A 642 12.87 5.28 -8.56
N LYS A 643 12.62 5.29 -7.25
CA LYS A 643 11.53 4.50 -6.63
C LYS A 643 10.15 5.13 -6.83
N THR A 644 10.08 6.45 -7.04
CA THR A 644 8.82 7.14 -7.42
C THR A 644 8.17 6.52 -8.66
N ALA A 645 8.98 6.13 -9.65
CA ALA A 645 8.48 5.47 -10.87
C ALA A 645 7.88 4.08 -10.59
N ASN A 646 8.45 3.35 -9.64
CA ASN A 646 7.95 2.02 -9.24
C ASN A 646 6.60 2.11 -8.52
N SER A 647 6.44 3.12 -7.64
CA SER A 647 5.17 3.34 -6.94
C SER A 647 4.05 3.72 -7.91
N GLY A 648 4.28 4.72 -8.78
CA GLY A 648 3.28 5.10 -9.79
C GLY A 648 2.92 3.94 -10.73
N TYR A 649 3.87 3.05 -11.01
CA TYR A 649 3.61 1.83 -11.77
C TYR A 649 2.79 0.78 -11.00
N LEU A 650 3.01 0.63 -9.69
CA LEU A 650 2.17 -0.21 -8.82
C LEU A 650 0.74 0.33 -8.76
N THR A 651 0.55 1.62 -8.49
CA THR A 651 -0.79 2.27 -8.47
C THR A 651 -1.54 2.01 -9.76
N ARG A 652 -0.86 2.15 -10.89
CA ARG A 652 -1.44 1.83 -12.20
C ARG A 652 -1.89 0.37 -12.29
N ARG A 653 -1.05 -0.59 -11.88
CA ARG A 653 -1.41 -2.01 -11.90
C ARG A 653 -2.60 -2.32 -11.01
N LEU A 654 -2.68 -1.69 -9.83
CA LEU A 654 -3.81 -1.82 -8.93
C LEU A 654 -5.10 -1.33 -9.60
N VAL A 655 -5.10 -0.13 -10.18
CA VAL A 655 -6.27 0.42 -10.91
C VAL A 655 -6.66 -0.49 -12.09
N ASP A 656 -5.69 -1.00 -12.84
CA ASP A 656 -5.97 -1.86 -13.99
C ASP A 656 -6.69 -3.18 -13.59
N VAL A 657 -6.43 -3.69 -12.37
CA VAL A 657 -7.12 -4.85 -11.79
C VAL A 657 -8.50 -4.50 -11.25
N THR A 658 -8.65 -3.35 -10.57
CA THR A 658 -9.83 -3.06 -9.75
C THR A 658 -10.86 -2.15 -10.40
N GLN A 659 -10.55 -1.52 -11.52
CA GLN A 659 -11.42 -0.55 -12.20
C GLN A 659 -12.84 -1.05 -12.57
N ASP A 660 -13.08 -2.36 -12.59
CA ASP A 660 -14.40 -2.95 -12.86
C ASP A 660 -15.29 -3.07 -11.61
N LEU A 661 -14.74 -2.83 -10.41
CA LEU A 661 -15.47 -2.83 -9.16
C LEU A 661 -16.17 -1.50 -8.89
N VAL A 662 -17.48 -1.55 -9.02
CA VAL A 662 -18.42 -0.48 -8.70
C VAL A 662 -19.44 -1.01 -7.70
N VAL A 663 -19.96 -0.15 -6.82
CA VAL A 663 -21.12 -0.50 -5.99
C VAL A 663 -22.36 -0.54 -6.87
N THR A 664 -22.98 -1.71 -7.03
CA THR A 664 -24.09 -1.91 -7.99
C THR A 664 -25.44 -2.15 -7.32
N GLU A 665 -25.43 -2.69 -6.10
CA GLU A 665 -26.60 -3.09 -5.32
C GLU A 665 -26.48 -2.55 -3.89
N ASP A 666 -27.59 -2.47 -3.15
CA ASP A 666 -27.55 -2.05 -1.75
C ASP A 666 -27.12 -3.20 -0.82
N ASP A 667 -27.75 -4.36 -0.96
CA ASP A 667 -27.50 -5.54 -0.14
C ASP A 667 -27.47 -6.82 -0.97
N CYS A 668 -26.41 -7.63 -0.81
CA CYS A 668 -26.31 -8.96 -1.42
C CYS A 668 -26.97 -10.08 -0.60
N GLY A 669 -27.44 -9.80 0.62
CA GLY A 669 -28.14 -10.77 1.49
C GLY A 669 -27.24 -11.78 2.21
N THR A 670 -25.91 -11.66 2.11
CA THR A 670 -24.99 -12.60 2.76
C THR A 670 -24.97 -12.43 4.29
N GLY A 671 -25.08 -13.55 5.02
CA GLY A 671 -24.84 -13.63 6.47
C GLY A 671 -23.37 -13.94 6.82
N ASN A 672 -22.51 -14.09 5.83
CA ASN A 672 -21.09 -14.33 6.04
C ASN A 672 -20.35 -13.01 6.29
N GLY A 673 -19.32 -13.07 7.12
CA GLY A 673 -18.53 -11.92 7.53
C GLY A 673 -17.21 -12.35 8.15
N ALA A 674 -16.27 -11.42 8.31
CA ALA A 674 -15.00 -11.66 8.96
C ALA A 674 -15.06 -11.24 10.44
N ALA A 675 -14.51 -12.06 11.32
CA ALA A 675 -14.26 -11.71 12.71
C ALA A 675 -13.13 -10.68 12.79
N MET A 676 -13.43 -9.49 13.31
CA MET A 676 -12.46 -8.42 13.57
C MET A 676 -12.16 -8.37 15.07
N GLN A 677 -10.87 -8.28 15.38
CA GLN A 677 -10.31 -8.19 16.73
C GLN A 677 -9.26 -7.07 16.76
N ALA A 678 -8.98 -6.53 17.95
CA ALA A 678 -7.85 -5.63 18.14
C ALA A 678 -6.53 -6.32 17.77
N LEU A 679 -5.65 -5.62 17.09
CA LEU A 679 -4.33 -6.16 16.74
C LEU A 679 -3.37 -5.92 17.90
N VAL A 680 -2.98 -7.00 18.57
CA VAL A 680 -2.06 -6.97 19.70
C VAL A 680 -0.75 -7.64 19.31
N GLU A 681 0.36 -6.90 19.36
CA GLU A 681 1.70 -7.44 19.14
C GLU A 681 2.59 -7.14 20.35
N GLY A 682 3.17 -8.18 20.97
CA GLY A 682 4.08 -8.00 22.11
C GLY A 682 3.45 -7.26 23.30
N GLY A 683 2.13 -7.38 23.49
CA GLY A 683 1.38 -6.67 24.53
C GLY A 683 1.06 -5.20 24.22
N GLU A 684 1.46 -4.67 23.06
CA GLU A 684 0.96 -3.38 22.56
C GLU A 684 -0.29 -3.59 21.71
N VAL A 685 -1.38 -2.87 22.03
CA VAL A 685 -2.49 -2.69 21.10
C VAL A 685 -2.00 -1.74 20.01
N ILE A 686 -1.59 -2.28 18.87
CA ILE A 686 -1.15 -1.49 17.71
C ILE A 686 -2.36 -0.81 17.08
N GLU A 687 -3.45 -1.56 16.93
CA GLU A 687 -4.69 -1.07 16.35
C GLU A 687 -5.86 -1.54 17.20
N ALA A 688 -6.59 -0.57 17.74
CA ALA A 688 -7.75 -0.84 18.57
C ALA A 688 -8.91 -1.35 17.73
N LEU A 689 -9.79 -2.14 18.37
CA LEU A 689 -10.98 -2.66 17.70
C LEU A 689 -11.84 -1.53 17.12
N HIS A 690 -11.92 -0.39 17.82
CA HIS A 690 -12.72 0.76 17.41
C HIS A 690 -12.33 1.29 16.01
N GLU A 691 -11.04 1.36 15.69
CA GLU A 691 -10.58 1.86 14.38
C GLU A 691 -10.93 0.87 13.24
N ARG A 692 -10.92 -0.44 13.52
CA ARG A 692 -11.13 -1.49 12.52
C ARG A 692 -12.59 -1.68 12.12
N ILE A 693 -13.49 -1.53 13.09
CA ILE A 693 -14.93 -1.75 12.90
C ILE A 693 -15.68 -0.49 12.44
N LEU A 694 -15.08 0.70 12.63
CA LEU A 694 -15.70 1.97 12.28
C LEU A 694 -16.16 2.02 10.81
N GLY A 695 -17.44 2.33 10.60
CA GLY A 695 -18.05 2.44 9.29
C GLY A 695 -18.20 1.10 8.56
N ARG A 696 -18.13 -0.03 9.27
CA ARG A 696 -18.49 -1.36 8.75
C ARG A 696 -19.89 -1.76 9.20
N VAL A 697 -20.46 -2.76 8.54
CA VAL A 697 -21.79 -3.29 8.86
C VAL A 697 -21.65 -4.59 9.63
N ALA A 698 -22.38 -4.74 10.73
CA ALA A 698 -22.41 -5.97 11.52
C ALA A 698 -23.00 -7.13 10.69
N ALA A 699 -22.32 -8.28 10.65
CA ALA A 699 -22.82 -9.47 9.97
C ALA A 699 -23.79 -10.27 10.85
N ASN A 700 -23.54 -10.29 12.16
CA ASN A 700 -24.35 -10.95 13.18
C ASN A 700 -24.79 -9.92 14.24
N ASP A 701 -25.76 -10.31 15.07
CA ASP A 701 -26.17 -9.52 16.24
C ASP A 701 -24.99 -9.32 17.21
N VAL A 702 -24.78 -8.08 17.64
CA VAL A 702 -23.76 -7.73 18.63
C VAL A 702 -24.39 -7.81 20.01
N ILE A 703 -23.92 -8.75 20.82
CA ILE A 703 -24.49 -9.09 22.13
C ILE A 703 -23.59 -8.55 23.23
N ASN A 704 -24.20 -8.01 24.28
CA ASN A 704 -23.47 -7.64 25.50
C ASN A 704 -23.01 -8.91 26.25
N PRO A 705 -21.72 -9.08 26.55
CA PRO A 705 -21.21 -10.28 27.22
C PRO A 705 -21.82 -10.49 28.62
N ASP A 706 -22.07 -9.40 29.37
CA ASP A 706 -22.54 -9.47 30.76
C ASP A 706 -24.06 -9.67 30.85
N SER A 707 -24.84 -8.99 30.01
CA SER A 707 -26.32 -9.01 30.08
C SER A 707 -27.00 -9.93 29.06
N GLN A 708 -26.27 -10.44 28.07
CA GLN A 708 -26.79 -11.26 26.96
C GLN A 708 -27.88 -10.57 26.11
N VAL A 709 -28.04 -9.26 26.23
CA VAL A 709 -28.98 -8.47 25.42
C VAL A 709 -28.31 -8.08 24.09
N VAL A 710 -29.08 -8.14 23.00
CA VAL A 710 -28.65 -7.64 21.69
C VAL A 710 -28.59 -6.11 21.74
N ILE A 711 -27.41 -5.55 21.53
CA ILE A 711 -27.17 -4.10 21.51
C ILE A 711 -27.47 -3.57 20.11
N TYR A 712 -26.87 -4.21 19.09
CA TYR A 712 -27.03 -3.84 17.68
C TYR A 712 -27.41 -5.07 16.86
N PRO A 713 -28.49 -5.01 16.05
CA PRO A 713 -28.90 -6.12 15.20
C PRO A 713 -27.96 -6.31 14.00
N ALA A 714 -28.00 -7.49 13.41
CA ALA A 714 -27.33 -7.80 12.15
C ALA A 714 -27.76 -6.81 11.05
N GLY A 715 -26.79 -6.34 10.25
CA GLY A 715 -27.03 -5.35 9.21
C GLY A 715 -26.96 -3.89 9.68
N PHE A 716 -26.72 -3.63 10.96
CA PHE A 716 -26.51 -2.28 11.49
C PHE A 716 -25.14 -1.69 11.07
N LEU A 717 -25.12 -0.41 10.67
CA LEU A 717 -23.90 0.32 10.35
C LEU A 717 -23.25 0.84 11.64
N LEU A 718 -22.03 0.43 11.92
CA LEU A 718 -21.28 0.83 13.10
C LEU A 718 -20.75 2.27 12.94
N ASP A 719 -21.42 3.22 13.57
CA ASP A 719 -21.02 4.63 13.68
C ASP A 719 -20.15 4.88 14.93
N GLU A 720 -19.67 6.11 15.12
CA GLU A 720 -18.80 6.49 16.24
C GLU A 720 -19.45 6.17 17.60
N ASN A 721 -20.74 6.47 17.77
CA ASN A 721 -21.46 6.21 19.03
C ASN A 721 -21.60 4.70 19.30
N ALA A 722 -21.89 3.91 18.26
CA ALA A 722 -22.00 2.47 18.38
C ALA A 722 -20.66 1.86 18.77
N VAL A 723 -19.58 2.32 18.16
CA VAL A 723 -18.23 1.86 18.44
C VAL A 723 -17.79 2.25 19.86
N ASP A 724 -18.04 3.47 20.32
CA ASP A 724 -17.75 3.91 21.70
C ASP A 724 -18.52 3.05 22.72
N THR A 725 -19.77 2.66 22.39
CA THR A 725 -20.58 1.76 23.22
C THR A 725 -19.98 0.35 23.28
N ILE A 726 -19.51 -0.17 22.14
CA ILE A 726 -18.88 -1.49 22.03
C ILE A 726 -17.58 -1.54 22.85
N GLU A 727 -16.78 -0.47 22.79
CA GLU A 727 -15.54 -0.33 23.56
C GLU A 727 -15.83 -0.18 25.06
N PHE A 728 -16.83 0.62 25.45
CA PHE A 728 -17.26 0.78 26.84
C PHE A 728 -17.74 -0.54 27.47
N LEU A 729 -18.42 -1.38 26.68
CA LEU A 729 -18.89 -2.71 27.11
C LEU A 729 -17.80 -3.78 27.09
N GLY A 730 -16.59 -3.47 26.58
CA GLY A 730 -15.46 -4.39 26.56
C GLY A 730 -15.69 -5.60 25.64
N ILE A 731 -16.31 -5.40 24.48
CA ILE A 731 -16.48 -6.45 23.48
C ILE A 731 -15.18 -6.60 22.67
N ASP A 732 -14.58 -7.79 22.71
CA ASP A 732 -13.27 -8.04 22.08
C ASP A 732 -13.33 -8.40 20.59
N GLU A 733 -14.47 -8.93 20.14
CA GLU A 733 -14.66 -9.43 18.77
C GLU A 733 -16.01 -9.02 18.19
N VAL A 734 -15.99 -8.50 16.96
CA VAL A 734 -17.20 -8.18 16.20
C VAL A 734 -17.10 -8.78 14.80
N LYS A 735 -18.12 -9.54 14.40
CA LYS A 735 -18.22 -10.11 13.05
C LYS A 735 -18.82 -9.08 12.10
N VAL A 736 -18.05 -8.63 11.12
CA VAL A 736 -18.45 -7.57 10.17
C VAL A 736 -18.50 -8.09 8.74
N ARG A 737 -19.37 -7.50 7.92
CA ARG A 737 -19.40 -7.76 6.47
C ARG A 737 -18.15 -7.16 5.82
N THR A 738 -17.65 -7.84 4.78
CA THR A 738 -16.42 -7.46 4.09
C THR A 738 -16.61 -7.50 2.58
N ALA A 739 -15.73 -6.80 1.85
CA ALA A 739 -15.73 -6.86 0.39
C ALA A 739 -15.46 -8.29 -0.12
N LEU A 740 -14.74 -9.11 0.64
CA LEU A 740 -14.38 -10.49 0.28
C LEU A 740 -15.58 -11.44 0.33
N THR A 741 -16.42 -11.31 1.36
CA THR A 741 -17.59 -12.17 1.61
C THR A 741 -18.80 -11.79 0.75
N CYS A 742 -18.76 -10.65 0.06
CA CYS A 742 -19.85 -10.18 -0.79
C CYS A 742 -20.20 -11.16 -1.92
N GLU A 743 -21.48 -11.51 -2.01
CA GLU A 743 -22.02 -12.47 -3.00
C GLU A 743 -22.46 -11.82 -4.33
N THR A 744 -22.43 -10.48 -4.43
CA THR A 744 -22.70 -9.76 -5.69
C THR A 744 -21.75 -10.24 -6.79
N ARG A 745 -22.31 -10.63 -7.94
CA ARG A 745 -21.57 -11.26 -9.04
C ARG A 745 -20.62 -10.30 -9.75
N TYR A 746 -21.16 -9.14 -10.14
CA TYR A 746 -20.46 -8.08 -10.85
C TYR A 746 -20.54 -6.80 -10.03
N GLY A 747 -19.45 -6.46 -9.36
CA GLY A 747 -19.38 -5.33 -8.43
C GLY A 747 -19.46 -5.74 -6.96
N LEU A 748 -19.91 -4.80 -6.13
CA LEU A 748 -20.09 -4.96 -4.69
C LEU A 748 -21.45 -4.38 -4.26
N CYS A 749 -21.98 -4.86 -3.15
CA CYS A 749 -23.11 -4.22 -2.49
C CYS A 749 -22.65 -3.14 -1.49
N ALA A 750 -23.50 -2.15 -1.22
CA ALA A 750 -23.21 -1.06 -0.31
C ALA A 750 -22.93 -1.56 1.11
N LYS A 751 -23.74 -2.49 1.65
CA LYS A 751 -23.57 -3.02 3.02
C LYS A 751 -22.27 -3.81 3.24
N CYS A 752 -21.77 -4.53 2.23
CA CYS A 752 -20.48 -5.23 2.35
C CYS A 752 -19.27 -4.29 2.33
N TYR A 753 -19.39 -3.11 1.73
CA TYR A 753 -18.34 -2.08 1.75
C TYR A 753 -18.46 -1.15 2.98
N GLY A 754 -19.69 -0.87 3.40
CA GLY A 754 -20.05 -0.01 4.50
C GLY A 754 -20.03 1.47 4.14
N ARG A 755 -19.38 2.27 4.97
CA ARG A 755 -19.29 3.74 4.86
C ARG A 755 -18.26 4.18 3.81
N ASP A 756 -18.61 5.20 3.02
CA ASP A 756 -17.66 5.98 2.23
C ASP A 756 -16.87 6.91 3.17
N LEU A 757 -15.58 6.62 3.30
CA LEU A 757 -14.67 7.37 4.17
C LEU A 757 -14.48 8.82 3.71
N GLY A 758 -14.65 9.11 2.42
CA GLY A 758 -14.47 10.46 1.91
C GLY A 758 -15.66 11.41 2.15
N ARG A 759 -16.86 10.88 2.41
CA ARG A 759 -18.09 11.65 2.66
C ARG A 759 -18.69 11.43 4.04
N GLY A 760 -18.30 10.36 4.73
CA GLY A 760 -18.83 10.04 6.04
C GLY A 760 -20.27 9.50 6.04
N THR A 761 -20.84 9.12 4.90
CA THR A 761 -22.15 8.46 4.79
C THR A 761 -22.01 7.02 4.31
N MET A 762 -23.08 6.22 4.38
CA MET A 762 -23.11 4.93 3.68
C MET A 762 -22.78 5.12 2.20
N ILE A 763 -22.05 4.17 1.62
CA ILE A 763 -21.57 4.34 0.26
C ILE A 763 -22.72 4.36 -0.75
N ASN A 764 -22.65 5.30 -1.70
CA ASN A 764 -23.67 5.44 -2.72
C ASN A 764 -23.54 4.37 -3.81
N ILE A 765 -24.68 3.95 -4.34
CA ILE A 765 -24.72 3.10 -5.53
C ILE A 765 -24.10 3.88 -6.70
N GLY A 766 -23.20 3.23 -7.42
CA GLY A 766 -22.42 3.80 -8.51
C GLY A 766 -21.02 4.26 -8.12
N GLU A 767 -20.64 4.27 -6.85
CA GLU A 767 -19.30 4.68 -6.46
C GLU A 767 -18.24 3.66 -6.93
N ALA A 768 -17.17 4.16 -7.56
CA ALA A 768 -16.10 3.34 -8.15
C ALA A 768 -15.06 2.91 -7.10
N VAL A 769 -15.48 2.10 -6.13
CA VAL A 769 -14.68 1.65 -4.99
C VAL A 769 -13.35 0.98 -5.37
N GLY A 770 -13.30 0.29 -6.50
CA GLY A 770 -12.06 -0.33 -6.96
C GLY A 770 -10.96 0.68 -7.29
N VAL A 771 -11.32 1.79 -7.93
CA VAL A 771 -10.37 2.87 -8.25
C VAL A 771 -9.95 3.60 -6.98
N ILE A 772 -10.90 3.85 -6.06
CA ILE A 772 -10.62 4.49 -4.76
C ILE A 772 -9.64 3.64 -3.95
N ALA A 773 -9.88 2.33 -3.85
CA ALA A 773 -8.99 1.42 -3.13
C ALA A 773 -7.56 1.40 -3.70
N ALA A 774 -7.44 1.34 -5.03
CA ALA A 774 -6.13 1.38 -5.69
C ALA A 774 -5.39 2.70 -5.44
N GLN A 775 -6.09 3.83 -5.45
CA GLN A 775 -5.53 5.14 -5.14
C GLN A 775 -5.12 5.28 -3.67
N SER A 776 -5.98 4.85 -2.75
CA SER A 776 -5.73 4.89 -1.29
C SER A 776 -4.51 4.05 -0.87
N ILE A 777 -4.12 3.06 -1.65
CA ILE A 777 -2.89 2.26 -1.43
C ILE A 777 -1.69 2.88 -2.17
N GLY A 778 -1.90 3.30 -3.42
CA GLY A 778 -0.83 3.75 -4.30
C GLY A 778 -0.29 5.15 -4.04
N GLU A 779 -1.16 6.08 -3.61
CA GLU A 779 -0.77 7.45 -3.26
C GLU A 779 0.18 7.47 -2.05
N PRO A 780 -0.16 6.84 -0.90
CA PRO A 780 0.76 6.84 0.22
C PRO A 780 2.02 6.04 -0.08
N GLY A 781 1.92 4.97 -0.89
CA GLY A 781 3.09 4.21 -1.35
C GLY A 781 4.12 5.07 -2.08
N THR A 782 3.67 6.12 -2.79
CA THR A 782 4.56 7.08 -3.44
C THR A 782 5.15 8.05 -2.43
N GLN A 783 4.35 8.51 -1.46
CA GLN A 783 4.84 9.32 -0.34
C GLN A 783 5.91 8.60 0.49
N LEU A 784 5.79 7.29 0.71
CA LEU A 784 6.81 6.49 1.43
C LEU A 784 8.20 6.65 0.80
N THR A 785 8.24 6.60 -0.54
CA THR A 785 9.50 6.78 -1.28
C THR A 785 10.05 8.21 -1.21
N MET A 786 9.17 9.21 -1.12
CA MET A 786 9.57 10.62 -1.03
C MET A 786 10.02 11.01 0.39
N ARG A 787 9.37 10.51 1.45
CA ARG A 787 9.76 10.80 2.86
C ARG A 787 11.16 10.29 3.21
N THR A 788 11.66 9.32 2.47
CA THR A 788 13.04 8.81 2.64
C THR A 788 14.07 9.92 2.39
N PHE A 789 13.77 10.94 1.57
CA PHE A 789 14.67 12.08 1.35
C PHE A 789 15.09 12.78 2.64
N HIS A 790 14.18 12.90 3.62
CA HIS A 790 14.44 13.59 4.89
C HIS A 790 15.19 12.73 5.91
N ILE A 791 15.13 11.40 5.77
CA ILE A 791 15.71 10.44 6.71
C ILE A 791 17.01 9.84 6.17
N GLY A 792 17.20 9.81 4.84
CA GLY A 792 18.25 9.06 4.12
C GLY A 792 19.70 9.42 4.45
N GLY A 793 19.95 10.42 5.29
CA GLY A 793 21.26 10.69 5.88
C GLY A 793 21.50 10.00 7.23
N ALA A 794 20.50 9.98 8.12
CA ALA A 794 20.64 9.56 9.50
C ALA A 794 19.98 8.19 9.74
N ALA A 795 20.79 7.21 10.15
CA ALA A 795 20.27 5.92 10.59
C ALA A 795 19.74 6.08 12.02
N SER A 796 18.45 5.82 12.22
CA SER A 796 17.88 5.57 13.55
C SER A 796 17.45 4.11 13.56
N ARG A 797 18.10 3.32 14.42
CA ARG A 797 17.76 1.92 14.63
C ARG A 797 16.77 1.90 15.80
N THR A 798 15.62 1.27 15.63
CA THR A 798 14.82 0.87 16.80
C THR A 798 15.64 -0.17 17.55
N ALA A 799 15.94 0.07 18.83
CA ALA A 799 16.69 -0.88 19.65
C ALA A 799 16.03 -2.26 19.56
N VAL A 800 16.80 -3.30 19.25
CA VAL A 800 16.27 -4.67 19.24
C VAL A 800 15.94 -5.04 20.68
N ALA A 801 14.69 -5.40 20.95
CA ALA A 801 14.26 -5.76 22.29
C ALA A 801 15.09 -6.94 22.81
N SER A 802 15.87 -6.70 23.86
CA SER A 802 16.62 -7.71 24.61
C SER A 802 15.86 -8.19 25.85
N GLN A 803 14.73 -7.55 26.16
CA GLN A 803 13.89 -7.85 27.31
C GLN A 803 12.42 -7.56 27.05
N VAL A 804 11.53 -8.25 27.76
CA VAL A 804 10.07 -8.03 27.76
C VAL A 804 9.69 -7.44 29.10
N GLU A 805 8.89 -6.38 29.09
CA GLU A 805 8.38 -5.71 30.28
C GLU A 805 6.84 -5.77 30.32
N SER A 806 6.30 -5.99 31.51
CA SER A 806 4.86 -5.94 31.80
C SER A 806 4.36 -4.51 31.68
N ARG A 807 3.21 -4.26 31.06
CA ARG A 807 2.62 -2.90 31.01
C ARG A 807 1.47 -2.72 31.98
N SER A 808 0.83 -3.82 32.31
CA SER A 808 -0.29 -3.93 33.22
C SER A 808 0.17 -4.58 34.51
N SER A 809 -0.51 -4.24 35.59
CA SER A 809 -0.44 -5.04 36.81
C SER A 809 -1.39 -6.24 36.66
N GLY A 810 -0.99 -7.39 37.17
CA GLY A 810 -1.79 -8.61 37.11
C GLY A 810 -1.02 -9.83 37.60
N VAL A 811 -1.64 -11.00 37.44
CA VAL A 811 -1.05 -12.30 37.80
C VAL A 811 -0.47 -12.95 36.56
N VAL A 812 0.82 -13.29 36.61
CA VAL A 812 1.48 -14.00 35.52
C VAL A 812 1.02 -15.46 35.47
N ARG A 813 0.65 -15.93 34.29
CA ARG A 813 0.41 -17.33 33.97
C ARG A 813 1.25 -17.78 32.79
N TYR A 814 1.90 -18.92 32.93
CA TYR A 814 2.52 -19.56 31.78
C TYR A 814 1.49 -20.31 30.95
N SER A 815 1.60 -20.19 29.64
CA SER A 815 0.85 -21.04 28.70
C SER A 815 1.17 -22.53 28.94
N PRO A 816 0.23 -23.44 28.66
CA PRO A 816 0.47 -24.90 28.79
C PRO A 816 1.64 -25.41 27.94
N THR A 817 2.02 -24.68 26.89
CA THR A 817 3.14 -24.98 25.99
C THR A 817 4.50 -24.52 26.53
N MET A 818 4.52 -23.71 27.60
CA MET A 818 5.75 -23.20 28.22
C MET A 818 6.48 -24.31 28.97
N ARG A 819 7.70 -24.62 28.51
CA ARG A 819 8.63 -25.52 29.18
C ARG A 819 9.85 -24.73 29.60
N TYR A 820 10.33 -24.92 30.83
CA TYR A 820 11.50 -24.23 31.37
C TYR A 820 12.38 -25.16 32.20
N VAL A 821 13.66 -24.83 32.28
CA VAL A 821 14.65 -25.54 33.12
C VAL A 821 15.33 -24.56 34.06
N THR A 822 15.75 -25.04 35.23
CA THR A 822 16.49 -24.21 36.20
C THR A 822 17.99 -24.47 36.05
N ASN A 823 18.76 -23.43 35.77
CA ASN A 823 20.22 -23.54 35.66
C ASN A 823 20.87 -23.61 37.07
N SER A 824 22.14 -24.01 37.13
CA SER A 824 23.01 -23.98 38.32
C SER A 824 23.03 -22.65 39.07
N ARG A 825 22.77 -21.53 38.38
CA ARG A 825 22.64 -20.17 38.95
C ARG A 825 21.25 -19.84 39.52
N ARG A 826 20.32 -20.82 39.55
CA ARG A 826 18.89 -20.67 39.93
C ARG A 826 18.06 -19.75 39.02
N GLU A 827 18.53 -19.50 37.80
CA GLU A 827 17.79 -18.79 36.76
C GLU A 827 16.85 -19.75 36.02
N LEU A 828 15.64 -19.29 35.69
CA LEU A 828 14.67 -20.04 34.88
C LEU A 828 14.93 -19.76 33.40
N ILE A 829 15.18 -20.80 32.61
CA ILE A 829 15.48 -20.68 31.19
C ILE A 829 14.35 -21.35 30.39
N ALA A 830 13.74 -20.61 29.46
CA ALA A 830 12.72 -21.12 28.57
C ALA A 830 13.31 -22.10 27.54
N ILE A 831 12.78 -23.33 27.47
CA ILE A 831 13.15 -24.37 26.49
C ILE A 831 12.05 -24.64 25.47
N SER A 832 10.86 -24.05 25.64
CA SER A 832 9.78 -24.06 24.64
C SER A 832 9.99 -22.98 23.58
N ARG A 833 9.75 -23.32 22.30
CA ARG A 833 9.76 -22.36 21.17
C ARG A 833 8.45 -21.58 21.01
N SER A 834 7.35 -22.12 21.56
CA SER A 834 6.00 -21.56 21.59
C SER A 834 5.55 -21.23 23.02
N GLY A 835 6.50 -20.97 23.91
CA GLY A 835 6.21 -20.60 25.30
C GLY A 835 5.73 -19.15 25.36
N GLU A 836 4.57 -18.94 25.96
CA GLU A 836 3.98 -17.64 26.19
C GLU A 836 3.80 -17.37 27.69
N VAL A 837 4.03 -16.12 28.07
CA VAL A 837 3.78 -15.53 29.39
C VAL A 837 2.54 -14.64 29.25
N VAL A 838 1.44 -15.04 29.90
CA VAL A 838 0.16 -14.35 29.88
C VAL A 838 -0.02 -13.61 31.20
N ILE A 839 -0.55 -12.40 31.18
CA ILE A 839 -0.91 -11.65 32.39
C ILE A 839 -2.43 -11.63 32.48
N HIS A 840 -2.96 -12.17 33.57
CA HIS A 840 -4.38 -12.12 33.89
C HIS A 840 -4.69 -10.98 34.85
N ASP A 841 -5.88 -10.41 34.70
CA ASP A 841 -6.48 -9.52 35.69
C ASP A 841 -7.00 -10.30 36.91
N ASP A 842 -7.42 -9.59 37.96
CA ASP A 842 -7.99 -10.16 39.19
C ASP A 842 -9.24 -11.03 38.91
N ASN A 843 -9.93 -10.80 37.78
CA ASN A 843 -11.10 -11.55 37.31
C ASN A 843 -10.76 -12.72 36.36
N GLY A 844 -9.48 -13.06 36.17
CA GLY A 844 -9.05 -14.16 35.29
C GLY A 844 -9.09 -13.86 33.78
N ARG A 845 -9.48 -12.65 33.38
CA ARG A 845 -9.41 -12.18 31.98
C ARG A 845 -7.95 -11.95 31.57
N GLU A 846 -7.59 -12.38 30.37
CA GLU A 846 -6.25 -12.14 29.82
C GLU A 846 -6.10 -10.67 29.44
N ARG A 847 -5.07 -9.99 29.96
CA ARG A 847 -4.73 -8.60 29.62
C ARG A 847 -3.57 -8.50 28.64
N GLU A 848 -2.55 -9.32 28.83
CA GLU A 848 -1.35 -9.30 27.99
C GLU A 848 -0.88 -10.71 27.67
N ARG A 849 -0.30 -10.88 26.49
CA ARG A 849 0.31 -12.12 26.03
C ARG A 849 1.66 -11.82 25.41
N HIS A 850 2.71 -12.35 26.02
CA HIS A 850 4.10 -12.13 25.62
C HIS A 850 4.75 -13.44 25.22
N LYS A 851 5.32 -13.51 24.03
CA LYS A 851 6.05 -14.70 23.58
C LYS A 851 7.47 -14.69 24.14
N ALA A 852 7.87 -15.77 24.82
CA ALA A 852 9.23 -15.95 25.30
C ALA A 852 10.05 -16.75 24.26
N PRO A 853 11.15 -16.20 23.72
CA PRO A 853 11.99 -16.93 22.79
C PRO A 853 12.75 -18.07 23.48
N TYR A 854 13.12 -19.09 22.68
CA TYR A 854 13.92 -20.21 23.17
C TYR A 854 15.26 -19.73 23.72
N GLY A 855 15.56 -20.12 24.96
CA GLY A 855 16.76 -19.73 25.69
C GLY A 855 16.66 -18.39 26.42
N ALA A 856 15.48 -17.75 26.45
CA ALA A 856 15.24 -16.57 27.27
C ALA A 856 15.29 -16.91 28.77
N THR A 857 15.89 -16.02 29.55
CA THR A 857 15.86 -16.08 31.00
C THR A 857 14.56 -15.46 31.50
N LEU A 858 13.71 -16.27 32.11
CA LEU A 858 12.46 -15.84 32.75
C LEU A 858 12.80 -15.26 34.14
N LEU A 859 12.43 -14.00 34.35
CA LEU A 859 12.71 -13.26 35.59
C LEU A 859 11.54 -13.33 36.58
N VAL A 860 10.35 -13.69 36.12
CA VAL A 860 9.11 -13.85 36.91
C VAL A 860 8.66 -15.30 36.93
N ARG A 861 7.99 -15.73 38.01
CA ARG A 861 7.46 -17.10 38.17
C ARG A 861 5.97 -17.21 37.83
N ASP A 862 5.51 -18.41 37.52
CA ASP A 862 4.08 -18.70 37.35
C ASP A 862 3.30 -18.41 38.64
N GLY A 863 2.21 -17.66 38.53
CA GLY A 863 1.37 -17.21 39.65
C GLY A 863 1.91 -15.99 40.40
N GLU A 864 3.01 -15.37 39.97
CA GLU A 864 3.57 -14.17 40.60
C GLU A 864 2.76 -12.91 40.22
N MET A 865 2.55 -12.01 41.18
CA MET A 865 1.96 -10.69 40.91
C MET A 865 3.02 -9.75 40.35
N VAL A 866 2.77 -9.19 39.18
CA VAL A 866 3.65 -8.22 38.53
C VAL A 866 3.06 -6.83 38.55
N LYS A 867 3.93 -5.82 38.62
CA LYS A 867 3.57 -4.41 38.46
C LYS A 867 3.87 -3.96 37.03
N ALA A 868 3.15 -2.95 36.57
CA ALA A 868 3.51 -2.21 35.35
C ALA A 868 4.98 -1.76 35.40
N GLY A 869 5.74 -2.06 34.34
CA GLY A 869 7.18 -1.78 34.16
C GLY A 869 8.12 -2.90 34.64
N GLN A 870 7.62 -4.02 35.16
CA GLN A 870 8.48 -5.12 35.62
C GLN A 870 8.95 -5.99 34.44
N VAL A 871 10.24 -6.30 34.39
CA VAL A 871 10.82 -7.17 33.36
C VAL A 871 10.38 -8.62 33.57
N LEU A 872 9.75 -9.22 32.56
CA LEU A 872 9.24 -10.59 32.56
C LEU A 872 10.30 -11.60 32.09
N ALA A 873 11.04 -11.28 31.02
CA ALA A 873 12.05 -12.15 30.43
C ALA A 873 13.17 -11.35 29.75
N ALA A 874 14.39 -11.90 29.68
CA ALA A 874 15.55 -11.28 29.05
C ALA A 874 16.37 -12.28 28.21
N TRP A 875 16.97 -11.83 27.10
CA TRP A 875 17.80 -12.66 26.22
C TRP A 875 18.83 -11.84 25.42
N ASP A 876 19.77 -12.52 24.78
CA ASP A 876 20.68 -11.92 23.80
C ASP A 876 20.03 -11.91 22.41
N PRO A 877 19.74 -10.74 21.81
CA PRO A 877 19.08 -10.66 20.51
C PRO A 877 19.97 -11.03 19.32
N HIS A 878 21.29 -11.12 19.50
CA HIS A 878 22.24 -11.39 18.40
C HIS A 878 22.66 -12.84 18.30
N THR A 879 22.33 -13.65 19.30
CA THR A 879 22.70 -15.06 19.33
C THR A 879 21.54 -15.92 19.79
N ARG A 880 21.30 -17.02 19.08
CA ARG A 880 20.39 -18.07 19.54
C ARG A 880 21.20 -19.14 20.26
N PRO A 881 21.06 -19.31 21.58
CA PRO A 881 21.78 -20.35 22.30
C PRO A 881 21.16 -21.73 22.00
N ILE A 882 21.98 -22.77 21.94
CA ILE A 882 21.58 -24.18 21.98
C ILE A 882 21.80 -24.65 23.42
N ILE A 883 20.73 -25.02 24.13
CA ILE A 883 20.76 -25.28 25.57
C ILE A 883 20.50 -26.76 25.84
N THR A 884 21.21 -27.32 26.81
CA THR A 884 20.97 -28.69 27.27
C THR A 884 19.87 -28.76 28.33
N GLU A 885 18.97 -29.74 28.21
CA GLU A 885 17.98 -30.08 29.24
C GLU A 885 18.54 -31.02 30.31
N TYR A 886 19.67 -31.68 30.02
CA TYR A 886 20.25 -32.71 30.88
C TYR A 886 21.68 -32.35 31.29
N ALA A 887 22.07 -32.75 32.50
CA ALA A 887 23.45 -32.67 32.96
C ALA A 887 24.23 -33.91 32.51
N GLY A 888 25.53 -33.73 32.24
CA GLY A 888 26.40 -34.83 31.83
C GLY A 888 27.75 -34.36 31.35
N LYS A 889 28.58 -35.30 30.94
CA LYS A 889 29.85 -35.05 30.27
C LYS A 889 29.62 -34.99 28.76
N VAL A 890 30.04 -33.90 28.12
CA VAL A 890 29.93 -33.67 26.68
C VAL A 890 30.80 -34.69 25.93
N HIS A 891 30.22 -35.34 24.93
CA HIS A 891 30.94 -36.17 23.97
C HIS A 891 30.59 -35.76 22.55
N PHE A 892 31.59 -35.42 21.75
CA PHE A 892 31.42 -35.06 20.33
C PHE A 892 31.41 -36.30 19.43
N GLU A 893 30.39 -36.38 18.58
CA GLU A 893 30.28 -37.39 17.54
C GLU A 893 30.10 -36.67 16.18
N ASN A 894 30.84 -37.10 15.17
CA ASN A 894 30.88 -36.47 13.83
C ASN A 894 31.35 -35.00 13.82
N VAL A 895 32.20 -34.58 14.77
CA VAL A 895 32.81 -33.23 14.82
C VAL A 895 34.25 -33.35 14.30
N GLU A 896 34.43 -33.31 12.98
CA GLU A 896 35.72 -33.48 12.31
C GLU A 896 36.15 -32.19 11.61
N GLU A 897 37.36 -31.74 11.92
CA GLU A 897 37.94 -30.51 11.36
C GLU A 897 38.15 -30.63 9.85
N GLY A 898 37.62 -29.66 9.11
CA GLY A 898 37.66 -29.59 7.64
C GLY A 898 36.52 -30.36 6.93
N VAL A 899 35.75 -31.18 7.66
CA VAL A 899 34.63 -31.97 7.12
C VAL A 899 33.28 -31.47 7.63
N THR A 900 33.07 -31.45 8.95
CA THR A 900 31.82 -30.99 9.58
C THR A 900 31.98 -29.71 10.40
N VAL A 901 33.20 -29.39 10.84
CA VAL A 901 33.54 -28.11 11.47
C VAL A 901 34.74 -27.47 10.79
N THR A 902 34.74 -26.15 10.67
CA THR A 902 35.90 -25.36 10.27
C THR A 902 36.38 -24.57 11.46
N LYS A 903 37.69 -24.61 11.69
CA LYS A 903 38.38 -23.76 12.66
C LYS A 903 38.54 -22.38 12.04
N GLN A 904 37.75 -21.41 12.49
CA GLN A 904 37.97 -20.01 12.15
C GLN A 904 38.99 -19.43 13.12
N ILE A 905 40.12 -19.01 12.57
CA ILE A 905 41.17 -18.31 13.30
C ILE A 905 40.94 -16.82 13.01
N ASP A 906 40.75 -16.04 14.06
CA ASP A 906 40.70 -14.60 13.94
C ASP A 906 42.13 -14.07 13.73
N GLU A 907 42.36 -13.36 12.61
CA GLU A 907 43.68 -12.88 12.18
C GLU A 907 44.31 -11.90 13.19
N VAL A 908 43.51 -11.25 14.05
CA VAL A 908 43.98 -10.26 15.02
C VAL A 908 44.25 -10.90 16.38
N THR A 909 43.38 -11.81 16.84
CA THR A 909 43.45 -12.35 18.21
C THR A 909 44.16 -13.70 18.29
N GLY A 910 44.30 -14.40 17.16
CA GLY A 910 44.89 -15.73 17.09
C GLY A 910 44.07 -16.83 17.76
N LEU A 911 42.89 -16.51 18.32
CA LEU A 911 41.97 -17.49 18.89
C LEU A 911 41.23 -18.25 17.80
N SER A 912 41.04 -19.55 18.07
CA SER A 912 40.35 -20.44 17.14
C SER A 912 38.99 -20.86 17.66
N THR A 913 37.95 -20.59 16.89
CA THR A 913 36.57 -21.04 17.17
C THR A 913 36.17 -22.14 16.18
N LEU A 914 35.41 -23.13 16.65
CA LEU A 914 34.88 -24.20 15.81
C LEU A 914 33.50 -23.80 15.29
N VAL A 915 33.40 -23.59 13.99
CA VAL A 915 32.15 -23.24 13.29
C VAL A 915 31.68 -24.45 12.50
N VAL A 916 30.44 -24.88 12.71
CA VAL A 916 29.85 -25.99 11.96
C VAL A 916 29.63 -25.61 10.50
N ILE A 917 30.11 -26.45 9.58
CA ILE A 917 30.01 -26.24 8.13
C ILE A 917 29.21 -27.38 7.46
N ASP A 918 28.64 -27.09 6.28
CA ASP A 918 28.04 -28.14 5.45
C ASP A 918 29.18 -28.91 4.73
N PRO A 919 29.24 -30.25 4.81
CA PRO A 919 30.22 -31.07 4.08
C PRO A 919 30.20 -30.88 2.55
N LYS A 920 29.21 -30.19 1.97
CA LYS A 920 29.19 -29.84 0.54
C LYS A 920 30.31 -28.89 0.08
N GLN A 921 30.91 -28.07 0.96
CA GLN A 921 31.85 -27.02 0.52
C GLN A 921 33.22 -27.55 0.03
N ARG A 922 33.62 -28.78 0.36
CA ARG A 922 34.90 -29.36 -0.10
C ARG A 922 34.78 -30.83 -0.47
N GLY A 923 34.30 -31.11 -1.69
CA GLY A 923 34.68 -32.24 -2.59
C GLY A 923 34.78 -33.70 -2.12
N ILE A 924 34.64 -34.05 -0.84
CA ILE A 924 34.93 -35.40 -0.33
C ILE A 924 33.64 -36.24 -0.38
N SER A 925 33.62 -37.22 -1.27
CA SER A 925 32.43 -38.01 -1.61
C SER A 925 31.96 -38.99 -0.52
N GLN A 926 32.80 -39.28 0.49
CA GLN A 926 32.51 -40.22 1.59
C GLN A 926 31.86 -39.59 2.83
N ALA A 927 31.85 -38.27 2.99
CA ALA A 927 31.29 -37.56 4.15
C ALA A 927 29.86 -37.01 3.91
N LYS A 928 29.15 -37.50 2.88
CA LYS A 928 27.80 -37.03 2.53
C LYS A 928 26.77 -37.54 3.54
N GLY A 929 26.51 -36.74 4.57
CA GLY A 929 25.41 -36.96 5.52
C GLY A 929 25.79 -36.95 7.00
N LEU A 930 27.07 -36.77 7.34
CA LEU A 930 27.53 -36.64 8.72
C LEU A 930 27.09 -35.27 9.27
N ARG A 931 26.31 -35.28 10.36
CA ARG A 931 25.95 -34.08 11.12
C ARG A 931 26.69 -34.10 12.45
N PRO A 932 27.37 -33.01 12.84
CA PRO A 932 27.99 -32.94 14.16
C PRO A 932 26.91 -32.99 15.23
N LEU A 933 27.07 -33.88 16.18
CA LEU A 933 26.12 -34.07 17.26
C LEU A 933 26.85 -34.20 18.60
N VAL A 934 26.20 -33.68 19.63
CA VAL A 934 26.67 -33.71 21.01
C VAL A 934 25.85 -34.74 21.77
N LYS A 935 26.53 -35.73 22.32
CA LYS A 935 25.96 -36.68 23.27
C LYS A 935 26.33 -36.29 24.69
N LEU A 936 25.48 -36.68 25.63
CA LEU A 936 25.71 -36.51 27.06
C LEU A 936 25.95 -37.87 27.69
N LEU A 937 27.08 -38.01 28.37
CA LEU A 937 27.44 -39.20 29.13
C LEU A 937 27.21 -38.95 30.62
N SER A 938 26.58 -39.90 31.30
CA SER A 938 26.47 -39.95 32.76
C SER A 938 27.85 -40.16 33.40
N GLU A 939 28.00 -39.93 34.71
CA GLU A 939 29.24 -40.17 35.47
C GLU A 939 29.78 -41.61 35.35
N LYS A 940 28.92 -42.57 34.98
CA LYS A 940 29.28 -43.98 34.71
C LYS A 940 29.61 -44.28 33.23
N GLY A 941 29.79 -43.26 32.39
CA GLY A 941 30.12 -43.40 30.96
C GLY A 941 29.00 -43.96 30.07
N LYS A 942 27.76 -44.05 30.59
CA LYS A 942 26.58 -44.46 29.82
C LYS A 942 25.84 -43.24 29.26
N GLU A 943 25.28 -43.37 28.06
CA GLU A 943 24.46 -42.32 27.42
C GLU A 943 23.26 -41.95 28.30
N VAL A 944 23.02 -40.64 28.46
CA VAL A 944 21.83 -40.12 29.14
C VAL A 944 20.59 -40.40 28.27
N LYS A 945 19.55 -41.03 28.83
CA LYS A 945 18.31 -41.39 28.13
C LYS A 945 17.15 -40.46 28.50
N LEU A 946 16.18 -40.30 27.59
CA LEU A 946 14.95 -39.55 27.84
C LEU A 946 14.10 -40.22 28.93
N ALA A 947 13.39 -39.43 29.74
CA ALA A 947 12.51 -39.97 30.77
C ALA A 947 11.26 -40.61 30.14
N GLY A 948 11.21 -41.94 30.07
CA GLY A 948 10.07 -42.72 29.59
C GLY A 948 10.27 -43.51 28.29
N GLU A 949 11.38 -43.30 27.58
CA GLU A 949 11.70 -44.00 26.33
C GLU A 949 13.17 -44.47 26.34
N ASP A 950 13.50 -45.52 25.57
CA ASP A 950 14.85 -46.09 25.51
C ASP A 950 15.82 -45.31 24.60
N LEU A 951 15.43 -44.08 24.21
CA LEU A 951 16.14 -43.17 23.31
C LEU A 951 17.21 -42.34 24.05
N SER A 952 18.42 -42.27 23.49
CA SER A 952 19.51 -41.45 24.04
C SER A 952 19.39 -39.98 23.64
N VAL A 953 19.74 -39.08 24.58
CA VAL A 953 19.74 -37.63 24.38
C VAL A 953 20.85 -37.26 23.39
N THR A 954 20.46 -37.00 22.15
CA THR A 954 21.35 -36.56 21.07
C THR A 954 20.98 -35.14 20.66
N ILE A 955 21.95 -34.22 20.74
CA ILE A 955 21.74 -32.81 20.38
C ILE A 955 22.50 -32.54 19.09
N THR A 956 21.78 -32.38 17.99
CA THR A 956 22.39 -32.07 16.69
C THR A 956 22.77 -30.60 16.61
N LEU A 957 24.00 -30.32 16.18
CA LEU A 957 24.48 -28.97 15.94
C LEU A 957 24.19 -28.55 14.48
N GLN A 958 23.73 -27.33 14.31
CA GLN A 958 23.32 -26.80 13.01
C GLN A 958 24.48 -26.11 12.29
N THR A 959 24.43 -26.05 10.96
CA THR A 959 25.38 -25.29 10.15
C THR A 959 25.38 -23.81 10.53
N GLY A 960 26.58 -23.24 10.68
CA GLY A 960 26.78 -21.88 11.18
C GLY A 960 26.79 -21.74 12.70
N SER A 961 26.50 -22.81 13.46
CA SER A 961 26.66 -22.78 14.92
C SER A 961 28.13 -22.71 15.32
N ILE A 962 28.43 -21.84 16.30
CA ILE A 962 29.72 -21.70 16.94
C ILE A 962 29.70 -22.56 18.21
N ILE A 963 30.54 -23.59 18.25
CA ILE A 963 30.64 -24.51 19.38
C ILE A 963 31.44 -23.83 20.49
N ILE A 964 30.84 -23.71 21.68
CA ILE A 964 31.46 -23.05 22.83
C ILE A 964 32.08 -24.07 23.78
N VAL A 965 31.46 -25.24 23.90
CA VAL A 965 31.93 -26.31 24.79
C VAL A 965 33.07 -27.10 24.17
N ARG A 966 33.87 -27.74 25.03
CA ARG A 966 34.95 -28.67 24.61
C ARG A 966 34.50 -30.12 24.80
N ASP A 967 35.07 -31.02 24.00
CA ASP A 967 34.86 -32.46 24.18
C ASP A 967 35.35 -32.88 25.58
N GLY A 968 34.55 -33.68 26.29
CA GLY A 968 34.80 -34.09 27.66
C GLY A 968 34.49 -33.07 28.76
N GLN A 969 33.95 -31.89 28.44
CA GLN A 969 33.55 -30.88 29.43
C GLN A 969 32.31 -31.34 30.23
N GLN A 970 32.34 -31.15 31.55
CA GLN A 970 31.17 -31.39 32.41
C GLN A 970 30.20 -30.21 32.32
N ILE A 971 28.93 -30.47 32.03
CA ILE A 971 27.90 -29.42 31.91
C ILE A 971 26.71 -29.69 32.83
N SER A 972 26.06 -28.61 33.26
CA SER A 972 24.85 -28.64 34.09
C SER A 972 23.60 -28.38 33.26
N VAL A 973 22.42 -28.73 33.78
CA VAL A 973 21.13 -28.42 33.16
C VAL A 973 21.04 -26.92 32.87
N GLY A 974 20.60 -26.53 31.68
CA GLY A 974 20.51 -25.12 31.26
C GLY A 974 21.82 -24.50 30.74
N SER A 975 22.89 -25.29 30.57
CA SER A 975 24.16 -24.79 29.99
C SER A 975 24.06 -24.62 28.47
N VAL A 976 24.71 -23.58 27.93
CA VAL A 976 24.77 -23.30 26.48
C VAL A 976 25.88 -24.14 25.84
N LEU A 977 25.53 -24.97 24.86
CA LEU A 977 26.45 -25.85 24.12
C LEU A 977 27.09 -25.13 22.93
N ALA A 978 26.27 -24.40 22.18
CA ALA A 978 26.67 -23.66 20.99
C ALA A 978 25.81 -22.42 20.85
N ARG A 979 26.29 -21.42 20.11
CA ARG A 979 25.53 -20.24 19.72
C ARG A 979 25.39 -20.19 18.22
N ILE A 980 24.20 -19.89 17.74
CA ILE A 980 23.97 -19.56 16.34
C ILE A 980 23.94 -18.04 16.26
N PRO A 981 24.94 -17.41 15.61
CA PRO A 981 24.88 -15.98 15.33
C PRO A 981 23.63 -15.74 14.49
N GLN A 982 22.73 -14.90 15.00
CA GLN A 982 21.65 -14.41 14.17
C GLN A 982 22.21 -13.23 13.39
N GLU A 983 22.11 -13.30 12.06
CA GLU A 983 22.24 -12.08 11.27
C GLU A 983 21.12 -11.16 11.74
N SER A 984 21.49 -10.10 12.47
CA SER A 984 20.54 -9.07 12.83
C SER A 984 19.83 -8.66 11.55
N SER A 985 18.49 -8.72 11.55
CA SER A 985 17.68 -8.38 10.38
C SER A 985 18.32 -7.16 9.72
N LYS A 986 18.81 -7.30 8.48
CA LYS A 986 19.23 -6.15 7.69
C LYS A 986 18.15 -5.12 7.92
N THR A 987 18.54 -3.91 8.36
CA THR A 987 17.62 -2.80 8.62
C THR A 987 16.53 -2.89 7.58
N ARG A 988 15.28 -3.14 8.01
CA ARG A 988 14.13 -3.15 7.12
C ARG A 988 14.11 -1.75 6.52
N ASP A 989 14.78 -1.63 5.38
CA ASP A 989 15.05 -0.37 4.75
C ASP A 989 13.67 0.25 4.52
N ILE A 990 13.48 1.49 4.97
CA ILE A 990 12.27 2.28 4.73
C ILE A 990 11.91 2.20 3.23
N THR A 991 12.94 2.10 2.38
CA THR A 991 12.83 1.99 0.93
C THR A 991 12.63 0.57 0.38
N GLY A 992 12.70 -0.46 1.22
CA GLY A 992 12.46 -1.89 0.91
C GLY A 992 11.02 -2.35 1.12
N GLY A 993 10.19 -1.56 1.81
CA GLY A 993 8.79 -1.89 2.09
C GLY A 993 7.91 -1.97 0.83
N LEU A 994 8.05 -1.04 -0.12
CA LEU A 994 7.22 -1.04 -1.33
C LEU A 994 7.47 -2.26 -2.25
N PRO A 995 8.71 -2.71 -2.51
CA PRO A 995 8.97 -3.98 -3.18
C PRO A 995 8.26 -5.17 -2.50
N ARG A 996 8.23 -5.22 -1.16
CA ARG A 996 7.53 -6.27 -0.42
C ARG A 996 6.01 -6.22 -0.67
N VAL A 997 5.40 -5.04 -0.61
CA VAL A 997 3.98 -4.85 -0.95
C VAL A 997 3.69 -5.29 -2.39
N ALA A 998 4.57 -4.96 -3.33
CA ALA A 998 4.44 -5.41 -4.72
C ALA A 998 4.59 -6.93 -4.86
N GLU A 999 5.47 -7.58 -4.10
CA GLU A 999 5.61 -9.04 -4.09
C GLU A 999 4.35 -9.75 -3.56
N LEU A 1000 3.74 -9.21 -2.50
CA LEU A 1000 2.49 -9.70 -1.92
C LEU A 1000 1.34 -9.60 -2.93
N PHE A 1001 1.14 -8.44 -3.56
CA PHE A 1001 0.10 -8.27 -4.58
C PHE A 1001 0.38 -9.00 -5.90
N GLU A 1002 1.64 -9.29 -6.23
CA GLU A 1002 1.98 -10.18 -7.34
C GLU A 1002 1.85 -11.67 -6.98
N ALA A 1003 1.47 -12.00 -5.74
CA ALA A 1003 1.33 -13.35 -5.21
C ALA A 1003 2.55 -14.23 -5.55
N ARG A 1004 3.75 -13.68 -5.40
CA ARG A 1004 5.00 -14.39 -5.65
C ARG A 1004 5.34 -15.25 -4.45
N SER A 1005 5.64 -16.52 -4.70
CA SER A 1005 6.25 -17.39 -3.69
C SER A 1005 7.58 -16.78 -3.23
N PRO A 1006 7.80 -16.62 -1.92
CA PRO A 1006 9.09 -16.18 -1.39
C PRO A 1006 10.21 -17.11 -1.88
N LYS A 1007 11.40 -16.55 -2.13
CA LYS A 1007 12.56 -17.35 -2.57
C LYS A 1007 12.95 -18.41 -1.53
N ASP A 1008 12.84 -18.04 -0.26
CA ASP A 1008 13.04 -18.93 0.88
C ASP A 1008 11.72 -19.11 1.64
N SER A 1009 10.78 -19.86 1.04
CA SER A 1009 9.47 -20.08 1.64
C SER A 1009 9.52 -21.05 2.83
N GLY A 1010 8.82 -20.71 3.90
CA GLY A 1010 8.45 -21.66 4.94
C GLY A 1010 7.53 -22.75 4.38
N VAL A 1011 7.50 -23.90 5.03
CA VAL A 1011 6.61 -25.03 4.67
C VAL A 1011 5.60 -25.20 5.78
N LEU A 1012 4.32 -25.22 5.42
CA LEU A 1012 3.21 -25.48 6.35
C LEU A 1012 2.82 -26.95 6.34
N ALA A 1013 2.31 -27.46 7.48
CA ALA A 1013 1.77 -28.80 7.57
C ALA A 1013 0.48 -28.94 6.73
N GLU A 1014 0.42 -29.85 5.75
CA GLU A 1014 -0.80 -30.02 4.95
C GLU A 1014 -1.91 -30.78 5.70
N VAL A 1015 -1.52 -31.57 6.69
CA VAL A 1015 -2.39 -32.44 7.49
C VAL A 1015 -2.03 -32.35 8.96
N THR A 1016 -3.00 -32.61 9.83
CA THR A 1016 -2.81 -32.66 11.28
C THR A 1016 -2.35 -34.06 11.66
N GLY A 1017 -1.23 -34.20 12.35
CA GLY A 1017 -0.70 -35.52 12.67
C GLY A 1017 0.63 -35.53 13.42
N VAL A 1018 1.14 -36.73 13.68
CA VAL A 1018 2.44 -36.94 14.34
C VAL A 1018 3.54 -36.92 13.29
N ILE A 1019 4.57 -36.11 13.54
CA ILE A 1019 5.75 -36.03 12.67
C ILE A 1019 6.70 -37.18 12.94
N SER A 1020 7.20 -37.77 11.86
CA SER A 1020 8.38 -38.63 11.87
C SER A 1020 9.34 -38.29 10.73
N PHE A 1021 10.64 -38.54 10.90
CA PHE A 1021 11.62 -38.38 9.82
C PHE A 1021 11.92 -39.70 9.10
N GLY A 1022 11.69 -39.72 7.79
CA GLY A 1022 11.95 -40.88 6.93
C GLY A 1022 13.39 -40.94 6.41
N LYS A 1023 13.69 -41.95 5.59
CA LYS A 1023 15.02 -42.12 4.98
C LYS A 1023 15.33 -40.97 4.00
N ASP A 1024 16.47 -40.33 4.20
CA ASP A 1024 16.93 -39.19 3.39
C ASP A 1024 17.11 -39.54 1.91
N THR A 1025 16.73 -38.59 1.05
CA THR A 1025 16.98 -38.65 -0.40
C THR A 1025 18.15 -37.72 -0.78
N LYS A 1026 18.76 -37.87 -1.96
CA LYS A 1026 19.87 -37.00 -2.43
C LYS A 1026 19.46 -35.52 -2.37
N GLY A 1027 19.97 -34.80 -1.35
CA GLY A 1027 19.80 -33.36 -1.17
C GLY A 1027 18.53 -32.91 -0.45
N LYS A 1028 17.59 -33.82 -0.11
CA LYS A 1028 16.33 -33.51 0.57
C LYS A 1028 16.09 -34.45 1.76
N GLN A 1029 15.63 -33.90 2.86
CA GLN A 1029 15.17 -34.61 4.05
C GLN A 1029 13.71 -35.00 3.87
N ARG A 1030 13.36 -36.25 4.18
CA ARG A 1030 11.99 -36.75 4.09
C ARG A 1030 11.31 -36.59 5.45
N LEU A 1031 10.27 -35.78 5.50
CA LEU A 1031 9.38 -35.62 6.65
C LEU A 1031 8.10 -36.41 6.36
N VAL A 1032 7.60 -37.18 7.33
CA VAL A 1032 6.36 -37.94 7.22
C VAL A 1032 5.42 -37.46 8.30
N ILE A 1033 4.22 -37.01 7.92
CA ILE A 1033 3.16 -36.68 8.87
C ILE A 1033 2.15 -37.82 8.83
N THR A 1034 1.88 -38.44 9.98
CA THR A 1034 0.90 -39.52 10.10
C THR A 1034 -0.37 -38.97 10.72
N ASP A 1035 -1.46 -39.02 9.97
CA ASP A 1035 -2.77 -38.53 10.40
C ASP A 1035 -3.37 -39.42 11.50
N PRO A 1036 -4.39 -38.94 12.25
CA PRO A 1036 -5.11 -39.74 13.22
C PRO A 1036 -5.70 -41.03 12.64
N ASP A 1037 -6.02 -41.02 11.34
CA ASP A 1037 -6.54 -42.19 10.59
C ASP A 1037 -5.43 -43.18 10.16
N GLY A 1038 -4.18 -42.92 10.52
CA GLY A 1038 -3.02 -43.78 10.22
C GLY A 1038 -2.45 -43.65 8.81
N VAL A 1039 -2.93 -42.68 8.02
CA VAL A 1039 -2.41 -42.41 6.67
C VAL A 1039 -1.14 -41.56 6.77
N ALA A 1040 -0.05 -42.05 6.16
CA ALA A 1040 1.23 -41.38 6.15
C ALA A 1040 1.40 -40.48 4.91
N HIS A 1041 1.64 -39.19 5.13
CA HIS A 1041 1.89 -38.18 4.10
C HIS A 1041 3.37 -37.80 4.04
N ASP A 1042 4.01 -38.00 2.88
CA ASP A 1042 5.44 -37.74 2.67
C ASP A 1042 5.73 -36.34 2.13
N TYR A 1043 6.68 -35.63 2.74
CA TYR A 1043 7.17 -34.32 2.33
C TYR A 1043 8.68 -34.32 2.15
N LEU A 1044 9.16 -33.66 1.09
CA LEU A 1044 10.60 -33.57 0.78
C LEU A 1044 11.10 -32.14 1.01
N ILE A 1045 11.76 -31.92 2.15
CA ILE A 1045 12.29 -30.63 2.57
C ILE A 1045 13.77 -30.53 2.13
N PRO A 1046 14.20 -29.45 1.46
CA PRO A 1046 15.62 -29.23 1.17
C PRO A 1046 16.48 -29.23 2.45
N LYS A 1047 17.62 -29.93 2.44
CA LYS A 1047 18.47 -30.10 3.65
C LYS A 1047 19.09 -28.81 4.18
N ASP A 1048 19.14 -27.77 3.35
CA ASP A 1048 19.60 -26.42 3.65
C ASP A 1048 18.59 -25.61 4.47
N LYS A 1049 17.31 -26.01 4.51
CA LYS A 1049 16.28 -25.30 5.25
C LYS A 1049 16.21 -25.72 6.72
N HIS A 1050 15.92 -24.75 7.58
CA HIS A 1050 15.83 -24.96 9.01
C HIS A 1050 14.44 -25.52 9.40
N VAL A 1051 14.40 -26.79 9.81
CA VAL A 1051 13.19 -27.44 10.31
C VAL A 1051 12.97 -27.08 11.78
N MET A 1052 11.79 -26.55 12.10
CA MET A 1052 11.42 -26.04 13.42
C MET A 1052 10.88 -27.12 14.37
N VAL A 1053 10.41 -28.23 13.81
CA VAL A 1053 9.71 -29.32 14.50
C VAL A 1053 10.62 -30.52 14.80
N HIS A 1054 10.27 -31.29 15.82
CA HIS A 1054 11.02 -32.46 16.28
C HIS A 1054 10.31 -33.78 15.98
N ASP A 1055 11.05 -34.88 16.02
CA ASP A 1055 10.50 -36.24 15.86
C ASP A 1055 9.49 -36.53 16.98
N GLY A 1056 8.33 -37.09 16.65
CA GLY A 1056 7.24 -37.37 17.60
C GLY A 1056 6.36 -36.16 17.97
N GLN A 1057 6.64 -34.97 17.45
CA GLN A 1057 5.79 -33.79 17.70
C GLN A 1057 4.47 -33.89 16.93
N VAL A 1058 3.36 -33.58 17.60
CA VAL A 1058 2.05 -33.39 16.94
C VAL A 1058 1.99 -31.97 16.37
N VAL A 1059 1.63 -31.86 15.10
CA VAL A 1059 1.39 -30.57 14.43
C VAL A 1059 -0.02 -30.50 13.90
N ASN A 1060 -0.56 -29.29 13.92
CA ASN A 1060 -1.86 -29.00 13.32
C ASN A 1060 -1.71 -28.60 11.85
N LYS A 1061 -2.72 -28.92 11.03
CA LYS A 1061 -2.81 -28.45 9.65
C LYS A 1061 -2.63 -26.92 9.60
N GLY A 1062 -1.69 -26.48 8.77
CA GLY A 1062 -1.33 -25.08 8.57
C GLY A 1062 -0.26 -24.54 9.53
N GLU A 1063 0.24 -25.34 10.47
CA GLU A 1063 1.33 -24.95 11.35
C GLU A 1063 2.68 -24.91 10.60
N SER A 1064 3.56 -23.98 10.96
CA SER A 1064 4.86 -23.81 10.28
C SER A 1064 5.87 -24.87 10.72
N ILE A 1065 6.29 -25.70 9.77
CA ILE A 1065 7.26 -26.80 9.94
C ILE A 1065 8.68 -26.30 9.71
N VAL A 1066 8.86 -25.42 8.72
CA VAL A 1066 10.15 -24.91 8.28
C VAL A 1066 10.16 -23.41 8.45
N ASP A 1067 11.26 -22.89 9.00
CA ASP A 1067 11.44 -21.46 9.20
C ASP A 1067 11.42 -20.70 7.87
N GLY A 1068 10.87 -19.48 7.89
CA GLY A 1068 10.70 -18.63 6.72
C GLY A 1068 9.27 -18.13 6.49
N PRO A 1069 9.09 -17.12 5.62
CA PRO A 1069 7.78 -16.56 5.28
C PRO A 1069 6.89 -17.61 4.62
N ALA A 1070 5.64 -17.69 5.07
CA ALA A 1070 4.64 -18.60 4.49
C ALA A 1070 4.32 -18.22 3.03
N ASP A 1071 4.14 -19.24 2.19
CA ASP A 1071 3.70 -19.04 0.80
C ASP A 1071 2.18 -18.73 0.78
N PRO A 1072 1.75 -17.57 0.21
CA PRO A 1072 0.34 -17.25 0.05
C PRO A 1072 -0.49 -18.34 -0.65
N HIS A 1073 0.10 -19.09 -1.58
CA HIS A 1073 -0.62 -20.17 -2.28
C HIS A 1073 -0.92 -21.35 -1.35
N ASP A 1074 -0.02 -21.65 -0.40
CA ASP A 1074 -0.23 -22.70 0.58
C ASP A 1074 -1.24 -22.28 1.66
N ILE A 1075 -1.22 -21.02 2.07
CA ILE A 1075 -2.23 -20.47 3.00
C ILE A 1075 -3.63 -20.62 2.40
N LEU A 1076 -3.83 -20.26 1.12
CA LEU A 1076 -5.12 -20.39 0.46
C LEU A 1076 -5.60 -21.85 0.41
N ARG A 1077 -4.69 -22.77 0.08
CA ARG A 1077 -5.00 -24.19 -0.10
C ARG A 1077 -5.30 -24.89 1.23
N LEU A 1078 -4.61 -24.51 2.31
CA LEU A 1078 -4.68 -25.20 3.59
C LEU A 1078 -5.64 -24.55 4.59
N LEU A 1079 -5.60 -23.22 4.70
CA LEU A 1079 -6.33 -22.44 5.71
C LEU A 1079 -7.54 -21.68 5.12
N GLY A 1080 -7.62 -21.57 3.79
CA GLY A 1080 -8.75 -20.96 3.08
C GLY A 1080 -8.61 -19.46 2.83
N VAL A 1081 -9.70 -18.85 2.33
CA VAL A 1081 -9.72 -17.47 1.83
C VAL A 1081 -9.58 -16.44 2.96
N GLU A 1082 -10.24 -16.65 4.09
CA GLU A 1082 -10.23 -15.71 5.22
C GLU A 1082 -8.84 -15.58 5.83
N ALA A 1083 -8.16 -16.70 6.05
CA ALA A 1083 -6.79 -16.72 6.56
C ALA A 1083 -5.80 -16.07 5.60
N LEU A 1084 -5.94 -16.33 4.28
CA LEU A 1084 -5.13 -15.66 3.26
C LEU A 1084 -5.34 -14.15 3.28
N ALA A 1085 -6.60 -13.71 3.32
CA ALA A 1085 -6.93 -12.31 3.30
C ALA A 1085 -6.35 -11.58 4.51
N ARG A 1086 -6.51 -12.16 5.71
CA ARG A 1086 -5.93 -11.64 6.95
C ARG A 1086 -4.41 -11.52 6.83
N TYR A 1087 -3.73 -12.57 6.38
CA TYR A 1087 -2.28 -12.54 6.17
C TYR A 1087 -1.82 -11.43 5.20
N ILE A 1088 -2.49 -11.26 4.05
CA ILE A 1088 -2.13 -10.20 3.09
C ILE A 1088 -2.42 -8.81 3.67
N ILE A 1089 -3.56 -8.64 4.36
CA ILE A 1089 -3.94 -7.37 4.98
C ILE A 1089 -2.89 -6.99 6.03
N ASP A 1090 -2.60 -7.89 6.96
CA ASP A 1090 -1.67 -7.63 8.07
C ASP A 1090 -0.26 -7.33 7.53
N GLU A 1091 0.29 -8.14 6.63
CA GLU A 1091 1.64 -7.91 6.06
C GLU A 1091 1.75 -6.62 5.25
N VAL A 1092 0.71 -6.24 4.51
CA VAL A 1092 0.69 -4.97 3.76
C VAL A 1092 0.55 -3.80 4.74
N GLN A 1093 -0.37 -3.91 5.70
CA GLN A 1093 -0.60 -2.88 6.72
C GLN A 1093 0.65 -2.65 7.57
N ASP A 1094 1.38 -3.69 7.96
CA ASP A 1094 2.63 -3.57 8.73
C ASP A 1094 3.64 -2.66 8.02
N VAL A 1095 3.74 -2.76 6.69
CA VAL A 1095 4.63 -1.90 5.89
C VAL A 1095 4.20 -0.43 5.94
N TYR A 1096 2.90 -0.15 5.84
CA TYR A 1096 2.38 1.22 5.90
C TYR A 1096 2.39 1.78 7.34
N ARG A 1097 2.07 0.95 8.34
CA ARG A 1097 2.07 1.28 9.77
C ARG A 1097 3.47 1.61 10.27
N LEU A 1098 4.50 0.86 9.85
CA LEU A 1098 5.90 1.15 10.18
C LEU A 1098 6.33 2.56 9.71
N GLN A 1099 5.61 3.14 8.76
CA GLN A 1099 5.83 4.48 8.23
C GLN A 1099 4.84 5.54 8.76
N GLY A 1100 3.98 5.16 9.71
CA GLY A 1100 2.95 6.02 10.29
C GLY A 1100 1.85 6.40 9.31
N VAL A 1101 1.62 5.61 8.26
CA VAL A 1101 0.51 5.80 7.31
C VAL A 1101 -0.63 4.87 7.70
N LYS A 1102 -1.81 5.46 7.97
CA LYS A 1102 -3.04 4.71 8.24
C LYS A 1102 -3.83 4.50 6.94
N ILE A 1103 -4.18 3.25 6.65
CA ILE A 1103 -5.06 2.86 5.53
C ILE A 1103 -6.15 1.97 6.13
N ASN A 1104 -7.40 2.12 5.71
CA ASN A 1104 -8.46 1.20 6.16
C ASN A 1104 -8.38 -0.15 5.43
N ASP A 1105 -8.52 -1.26 6.19
CA ASP A 1105 -8.49 -2.65 5.71
C ASP A 1105 -9.39 -2.90 4.48
N LYS A 1106 -10.53 -2.20 4.37
CA LYS A 1106 -11.49 -2.36 3.27
C LYS A 1106 -10.86 -2.18 1.88
N HIS A 1107 -9.86 -1.31 1.75
CA HIS A 1107 -9.20 -1.06 0.47
C HIS A 1107 -8.35 -2.26 0.04
N ILE A 1108 -7.65 -2.89 0.99
CA ILE A 1108 -6.81 -4.06 0.72
C ILE A 1108 -7.70 -5.29 0.45
N GLU A 1109 -8.81 -5.45 1.19
CA GLU A 1109 -9.82 -6.48 0.94
C GLU A 1109 -10.34 -6.44 -0.51
N VAL A 1110 -10.59 -5.25 -1.05
CA VAL A 1110 -11.03 -5.05 -2.43
C VAL A 1110 -9.98 -5.54 -3.44
N ILE A 1111 -8.69 -5.33 -3.17
CA ILE A 1111 -7.60 -5.87 -4.01
C ILE A 1111 -7.56 -7.40 -3.93
N VAL A 1112 -7.61 -7.96 -2.72
CA VAL A 1112 -7.56 -9.41 -2.50
C VAL A 1112 -8.76 -10.11 -3.15
N ARG A 1113 -9.95 -9.51 -3.13
CA ARG A 1113 -11.13 -10.01 -3.86
C ARG A 1113 -10.83 -10.17 -5.35
N GLN A 1114 -10.15 -9.20 -5.96
CA GLN A 1114 -9.79 -9.29 -7.37
C GLN A 1114 -8.67 -10.28 -7.67
N MET A 1115 -7.72 -10.46 -6.75
CA MET A 1115 -6.70 -11.50 -6.86
C MET A 1115 -7.31 -12.92 -6.84
N LEU A 1116 -8.47 -13.08 -6.19
CA LEU A 1116 -9.25 -14.32 -6.09
C LEU A 1116 -10.42 -14.40 -7.11
N ARG A 1117 -10.46 -13.52 -8.12
CA ARG A 1117 -11.56 -13.48 -9.12
C ARG A 1117 -11.66 -14.78 -9.96
N ARG A 1118 -10.52 -15.43 -10.20
CA ARG A 1118 -10.44 -16.65 -11.01
C ARG A 1118 -10.45 -17.89 -10.11
N ILE A 1119 -11.11 -18.93 -10.61
CA ILE A 1119 -11.25 -20.22 -9.95
C ILE A 1119 -10.82 -21.34 -10.90
N ARG A 1120 -10.39 -22.45 -10.33
CA ARG A 1120 -10.04 -23.68 -11.05
C ARG A 1120 -11.17 -24.68 -10.91
N ILE A 1121 -11.63 -25.25 -12.02
CA ILE A 1121 -12.61 -26.34 -12.00
C ILE A 1121 -11.91 -27.64 -11.58
N VAL A 1122 -12.38 -28.24 -10.48
CA VAL A 1122 -11.91 -29.54 -9.98
C VAL A 1122 -12.76 -30.66 -10.56
N ASP A 1123 -14.07 -30.46 -10.59
CA ASP A 1123 -15.04 -31.37 -11.19
C ASP A 1123 -15.98 -30.57 -12.08
N ALA A 1124 -16.05 -30.94 -13.36
CA ALA A 1124 -16.90 -30.24 -14.32
C ALA A 1124 -18.40 -30.59 -14.14
N GLY A 1125 -18.73 -31.67 -13.43
CA GLY A 1125 -20.10 -32.15 -13.35
C GLY A 1125 -20.71 -32.35 -14.75
N GLU A 1126 -21.93 -31.83 -14.95
CA GLU A 1126 -22.60 -31.81 -16.26
C GLU A 1126 -22.58 -30.41 -16.92
N THR A 1127 -21.65 -29.56 -16.51
CA THR A 1127 -21.49 -28.22 -17.08
C THR A 1127 -20.71 -28.22 -18.39
N ARG A 1128 -20.67 -27.08 -19.07
CA ARG A 1128 -19.86 -26.85 -20.28
C ARG A 1128 -18.35 -26.73 -20.04
N PHE A 1129 -17.89 -26.82 -18.80
CA PHE A 1129 -16.52 -26.50 -18.42
C PHE A 1129 -15.54 -27.68 -18.58
N ILE A 1130 -14.27 -27.38 -18.76
CA ILE A 1130 -13.20 -28.41 -18.87
C ILE A 1130 -12.51 -28.57 -17.51
N LEU A 1131 -12.15 -29.80 -17.15
CA LEU A 1131 -11.41 -30.10 -15.93
C LEU A 1131 -10.05 -29.36 -15.91
N GLY A 1132 -9.77 -28.67 -14.81
CA GLY A 1132 -8.57 -27.84 -14.64
C GLY A 1132 -8.61 -26.50 -15.37
N GLU A 1133 -9.72 -26.14 -16.02
CA GLU A 1133 -9.87 -24.84 -16.65
C GLU A 1133 -9.94 -23.70 -15.62
N GLN A 1134 -9.36 -22.55 -15.97
CA GLN A 1134 -9.46 -21.32 -15.22
C GLN A 1134 -10.61 -20.49 -15.76
N VAL A 1135 -11.63 -20.26 -14.93
CA VAL A 1135 -12.83 -19.50 -15.30
C VAL A 1135 -13.08 -18.37 -14.30
N GLU A 1136 -13.89 -17.41 -14.72
CA GLU A 1136 -14.32 -16.33 -13.83
C GLU A 1136 -15.35 -16.88 -12.84
N ARG A 1137 -15.24 -16.51 -11.56
CA ARG A 1137 -16.16 -16.96 -10.52
C ARG A 1137 -17.62 -16.65 -10.87
N ALA A 1138 -17.90 -15.43 -11.36
CA ALA A 1138 -19.26 -15.01 -11.70
C ALA A 1138 -19.90 -15.90 -12.77
N ASP A 1139 -19.15 -16.24 -13.82
CA ASP A 1139 -19.64 -17.09 -14.91
C ASP A 1139 -19.93 -18.52 -14.47
N LEU A 1140 -19.11 -19.07 -13.57
CA LEU A 1140 -19.35 -20.41 -13.02
C LEU A 1140 -20.59 -20.44 -12.12
N LEU A 1141 -20.79 -19.41 -11.28
CA LEU A 1141 -21.98 -19.33 -10.42
C LEU A 1141 -23.26 -19.26 -11.25
N VAL A 1142 -23.28 -18.45 -12.32
CA VAL A 1142 -24.42 -18.38 -13.26
C VAL A 1142 -24.70 -19.74 -13.90
N GLU A 1143 -23.66 -20.44 -14.36
CA GLU A 1143 -23.84 -21.74 -15.01
C GLU A 1143 -24.29 -22.81 -14.00
N ASN A 1144 -23.75 -22.80 -12.79
CA ASN A 1144 -24.13 -23.74 -11.74
C ASN A 1144 -25.58 -23.56 -11.32
N GLU A 1145 -26.05 -22.33 -11.12
CA GLU A 1145 -27.46 -22.06 -10.81
C GLU A 1145 -28.39 -22.54 -11.92
N ARG A 1146 -28.01 -22.34 -13.18
CA ARG A 1146 -28.76 -22.86 -14.32
C ARG A 1146 -28.83 -24.38 -14.30
N MET A 1147 -27.71 -25.06 -14.04
CA MET A 1147 -27.67 -26.52 -13.98
C MET A 1147 -28.47 -27.06 -12.80
N VAL A 1148 -28.44 -26.38 -11.65
CA VAL A 1148 -29.25 -26.73 -10.47
C VAL A 1148 -30.74 -26.54 -10.77
N ALA A 1149 -31.13 -25.45 -11.45
CA ALA A 1149 -32.51 -25.24 -11.91
C ALA A 1149 -32.97 -26.32 -12.90
N ASP A 1150 -32.06 -26.83 -13.72
CA ASP A 1150 -32.29 -27.95 -14.64
C ASP A 1150 -32.18 -29.34 -13.95
N GLY A 1151 -31.94 -29.40 -12.63
CA GLY A 1151 -31.81 -30.65 -11.86
C GLY A 1151 -30.52 -31.45 -12.09
N LYS A 1152 -29.50 -30.82 -12.72
CA LYS A 1152 -28.21 -31.44 -13.07
C LYS A 1152 -27.14 -31.18 -12.02
N LYS A 1153 -26.04 -31.94 -12.10
CA LYS A 1153 -24.89 -31.79 -11.19
C LYS A 1153 -24.07 -30.52 -11.51
N PRO A 1154 -23.92 -29.58 -10.57
CA PRO A 1154 -23.10 -28.38 -10.75
C PRO A 1154 -21.60 -28.72 -10.72
N ALA A 1155 -20.78 -27.82 -11.27
CA ALA A 1155 -19.33 -27.94 -11.22
C ALA A 1155 -18.78 -27.56 -9.84
N LYS A 1156 -17.76 -28.30 -9.37
CA LYS A 1156 -16.97 -27.98 -8.17
C LYS A 1156 -15.71 -27.23 -8.54
N TYR A 1157 -15.31 -26.30 -7.68
CA TYR A 1157 -14.19 -25.40 -7.95
C TYR A 1157 -13.35 -25.15 -6.70
N GLU A 1158 -12.12 -24.67 -6.94
CA GLU A 1158 -11.19 -24.17 -5.95
C GLU A 1158 -10.75 -22.75 -6.30
N PHE A 1159 -10.54 -21.91 -5.30
CA PHE A 1159 -10.02 -20.57 -5.48
C PHE A 1159 -8.58 -20.61 -6.00
N MET A 1160 -8.25 -19.70 -6.92
CA MET A 1160 -6.89 -19.52 -7.40
C MET A 1160 -6.40 -18.12 -7.06
N LEU A 1161 -5.27 -18.05 -6.38
CA LEU A 1161 -4.59 -16.78 -6.15
C LEU A 1161 -3.81 -16.37 -7.40
N LEU A 1162 -4.20 -15.25 -8.03
CA LEU A 1162 -3.47 -14.67 -9.14
C LEU A 1162 -2.89 -13.32 -8.73
N GLY A 1163 -1.60 -13.12 -9.03
CA GLY A 1163 -0.98 -11.80 -8.90
C GLY A 1163 -1.65 -10.75 -9.79
N ILE A 1164 -1.65 -9.49 -9.36
CA ILE A 1164 -2.35 -8.38 -10.02
C ILE A 1164 -2.03 -8.25 -11.52
N THR A 1165 -0.78 -8.48 -11.95
CA THR A 1165 -0.42 -8.42 -13.38
C THR A 1165 -1.10 -9.53 -14.18
N LYS A 1166 -1.16 -10.76 -13.64
CA LYS A 1166 -1.83 -11.89 -14.31
C LYS A 1166 -3.35 -11.71 -14.28
N ALA A 1167 -3.91 -11.27 -13.15
CA ALA A 1167 -5.34 -11.00 -13.02
C ALA A 1167 -5.83 -9.93 -14.02
N SER A 1168 -5.03 -8.88 -14.24
CA SER A 1168 -5.32 -7.82 -15.25
C SER A 1168 -5.35 -8.36 -16.69
N LEU A 1169 -4.40 -9.23 -17.05
CA LEU A 1169 -4.32 -9.84 -18.38
C LEU A 1169 -5.46 -10.83 -18.62
N SER A 1170 -5.97 -11.44 -17.55
CA SER A 1170 -7.11 -12.35 -17.57
C SER A 1170 -8.42 -11.66 -17.24
N THR A 1171 -8.59 -10.39 -17.63
CA THR A 1171 -9.89 -9.71 -17.63
C THR A 1171 -10.76 -10.19 -18.80
N ASP A 1172 -12.08 -10.15 -18.63
CA ASP A 1172 -13.01 -10.59 -19.68
C ASP A 1172 -13.04 -9.61 -20.85
N SER A 1173 -12.89 -8.32 -20.56
CA SER A 1173 -12.74 -7.25 -21.54
C SER A 1173 -11.35 -7.27 -22.19
N PHE A 1174 -11.32 -7.68 -23.45
CA PHE A 1174 -10.07 -7.72 -24.21
C PHE A 1174 -9.58 -6.31 -24.57
N ILE A 1175 -10.48 -5.31 -24.66
CA ILE A 1175 -10.11 -3.91 -24.91
C ILE A 1175 -9.34 -3.35 -23.71
N SER A 1176 -9.84 -3.61 -22.50
CA SER A 1176 -9.17 -3.22 -21.27
C SER A 1176 -7.82 -3.93 -21.12
N ALA A 1177 -7.78 -5.26 -21.27
CA ALA A 1177 -6.55 -6.05 -21.22
C ALA A 1177 -5.50 -5.58 -22.26
N ALA A 1178 -5.91 -5.28 -23.49
CA ALA A 1178 -5.03 -4.83 -24.57
C ALA A 1178 -4.34 -3.49 -24.25
N SER A 1179 -5.02 -2.60 -23.51
CA SER A 1179 -4.45 -1.33 -23.08
C SER A 1179 -3.42 -1.48 -21.93
N PHE A 1180 -3.48 -2.60 -21.19
CA PHE A 1180 -2.60 -2.89 -20.07
C PHE A 1180 -1.21 -3.29 -20.54
N GLN A 1181 -0.96 -4.53 -20.95
CA GLN A 1181 0.35 -5.05 -21.42
C GLN A 1181 0.15 -6.19 -22.42
N GLU A 1182 1.22 -6.59 -23.12
CA GLU A 1182 1.19 -7.69 -24.10
C GLU A 1182 0.06 -7.56 -25.14
N THR A 1183 -0.21 -6.34 -25.62
CA THR A 1183 -1.34 -6.00 -26.50
C THR A 1183 -1.50 -6.95 -27.68
N THR A 1184 -0.40 -7.35 -28.33
CA THR A 1184 -0.42 -8.28 -29.47
C THR A 1184 -0.91 -9.67 -29.07
N ARG A 1185 -0.49 -10.20 -27.91
CA ARG A 1185 -0.93 -11.51 -27.41
C ARG A 1185 -2.42 -11.49 -27.08
N VAL A 1186 -2.87 -10.47 -26.35
CA VAL A 1186 -4.28 -10.30 -25.96
C VAL A 1186 -5.20 -10.23 -27.18
N LEU A 1187 -4.85 -9.40 -28.18
CA LEU A 1187 -5.64 -9.26 -29.39
C LEU A 1187 -5.65 -10.54 -30.24
N THR A 1188 -4.53 -11.27 -30.28
CA THR A 1188 -4.45 -12.56 -31.01
C THR A 1188 -5.36 -13.60 -30.37
N GLU A 1189 -5.34 -13.72 -29.04
CA GLU A 1189 -6.20 -14.65 -28.31
C GLU A 1189 -7.69 -14.29 -28.44
N ALA A 1190 -8.01 -13.00 -28.31
CA ALA A 1190 -9.37 -12.49 -28.50
C ALA A 1190 -9.89 -12.74 -29.91
N ALA A 1191 -9.05 -12.57 -30.93
CA ALA A 1191 -9.39 -12.86 -32.32
C ALA A 1191 -9.70 -14.34 -32.54
N ILE A 1192 -8.83 -15.26 -32.08
CA ILE A 1192 -9.04 -16.73 -32.24
C ILE A 1192 -10.34 -17.17 -31.55
N MET A 1193 -10.58 -16.66 -30.34
CA MET A 1193 -11.78 -16.98 -29.57
C MET A 1193 -13.06 -16.29 -30.07
N GLY A 1194 -12.95 -15.34 -31.00
CA GLY A 1194 -14.08 -14.51 -31.44
C GLY A 1194 -14.74 -13.75 -30.28
N LYS A 1195 -13.93 -13.26 -29.33
CA LYS A 1195 -14.44 -12.59 -28.12
C LYS A 1195 -15.27 -11.35 -28.49
N ARG A 1196 -16.36 -11.16 -27.76
CA ARG A 1196 -17.22 -9.97 -27.84
C ARG A 1196 -17.13 -9.23 -26.51
N ASP A 1197 -16.89 -7.92 -26.59
CA ASP A 1197 -16.82 -7.06 -25.42
C ASP A 1197 -18.17 -6.42 -25.14
N ASN A 1198 -18.63 -6.51 -23.88
CA ASN A 1198 -19.92 -5.97 -23.45
C ASN A 1198 -19.81 -4.55 -22.87
N LEU A 1199 -18.63 -3.94 -22.85
CA LEU A 1199 -18.38 -2.58 -22.36
C LEU A 1199 -18.87 -2.36 -20.92
N ARG A 1200 -18.60 -3.32 -20.04
CA ARG A 1200 -19.03 -3.28 -18.62
C ARG A 1200 -18.05 -2.52 -17.74
N GLY A 1201 -16.79 -2.43 -18.13
CA GLY A 1201 -15.75 -1.77 -17.35
C GLY A 1201 -15.63 -0.27 -17.66
N LEU A 1202 -14.92 0.45 -16.79
CA LEU A 1202 -14.65 1.88 -16.97
C LEU A 1202 -13.80 2.14 -18.23
N LYS A 1203 -12.70 1.40 -18.39
CA LYS A 1203 -11.68 1.65 -19.42
C LYS A 1203 -12.18 1.49 -20.84
N GLU A 1204 -13.02 0.48 -21.08
CA GLU A 1204 -13.60 0.26 -22.41
C GLU A 1204 -14.44 1.46 -22.85
N ASN A 1205 -15.27 1.97 -21.93
CA ASN A 1205 -16.14 3.11 -22.21
C ASN A 1205 -15.32 4.39 -22.44
N VAL A 1206 -14.24 4.62 -21.67
CA VAL A 1206 -13.31 5.74 -21.92
C VAL A 1206 -12.65 5.63 -23.30
N ILE A 1207 -12.18 4.44 -23.69
CA ILE A 1207 -11.53 4.21 -24.99
C ILE A 1207 -12.49 4.45 -26.15
N VAL A 1208 -13.74 3.99 -26.02
CA VAL A 1208 -14.81 4.14 -27.04
C VAL A 1208 -15.44 5.55 -27.02
N GLY A 1209 -15.24 6.33 -25.96
CA GLY A 1209 -15.81 7.67 -25.81
C GLY A 1209 -17.28 7.67 -25.37
N ARG A 1210 -17.66 6.76 -24.47
CA ARG A 1210 -18.99 6.66 -23.86
C ARG A 1210 -18.95 7.00 -22.37
N LEU A 1211 -20.12 7.32 -21.79
CA LEU A 1211 -20.28 7.47 -20.36
C LEU A 1211 -19.87 6.18 -19.63
N ILE A 1212 -19.06 6.35 -18.59
CA ILE A 1212 -18.56 5.24 -17.77
C ILE A 1212 -19.69 4.61 -16.93
N PRO A 1213 -19.69 3.29 -16.70
CA PRO A 1213 -20.71 2.61 -15.89
C PRO A 1213 -20.49 2.77 -14.38
N ALA A 1214 -20.19 4.00 -13.94
CA ALA A 1214 -20.04 4.41 -12.55
C ALA A 1214 -20.53 5.85 -12.38
N GLY A 1215 -20.80 6.25 -11.13
CA GLY A 1215 -21.32 7.57 -10.77
C GLY A 1215 -22.56 7.95 -11.59
N THR A 1216 -22.54 9.16 -12.16
CA THR A 1216 -23.59 9.70 -13.03
C THR A 1216 -23.87 8.82 -14.25
N GLY A 1217 -22.85 8.14 -14.79
CA GLY A 1217 -23.02 7.27 -15.95
C GLY A 1217 -23.71 5.94 -15.63
N LEU A 1218 -23.64 5.43 -14.39
CA LEU A 1218 -24.39 4.23 -14.00
C LEU A 1218 -25.90 4.47 -14.09
N ALA A 1219 -26.38 5.64 -13.64
CA ALA A 1219 -27.78 6.02 -13.77
C ALA A 1219 -28.24 6.00 -15.24
N PHE A 1220 -27.41 6.51 -16.15
CA PHE A 1220 -27.67 6.45 -17.60
C PHE A 1220 -27.74 5.00 -18.13
N HIS A 1221 -26.80 4.14 -17.75
CA HIS A 1221 -26.80 2.73 -18.19
C HIS A 1221 -28.00 1.95 -17.64
N ASN A 1222 -28.39 2.21 -16.39
CA ASN A 1222 -29.57 1.60 -15.77
C ASN A 1222 -30.87 2.05 -16.45
N ALA A 1223 -31.03 3.36 -16.70
CA ALA A 1223 -32.17 3.89 -17.44
C ALA A 1223 -32.27 3.25 -18.83
N ARG A 1224 -31.15 3.15 -19.56
CA ARG A 1224 -31.09 2.52 -20.88
C ARG A 1224 -31.40 1.02 -20.83
N LYS A 1225 -30.99 0.32 -19.77
CA LYS A 1225 -31.29 -1.11 -19.59
C LYS A 1225 -32.78 -1.32 -19.31
N LYS A 1226 -33.41 -0.48 -18.48
CA LYS A 1226 -34.86 -0.49 -18.22
C LYS A 1226 -35.65 -0.25 -19.51
N GLN A 1227 -35.29 0.77 -20.29
CA GLN A 1227 -35.93 1.06 -21.59
C GLN A 1227 -35.84 -0.12 -22.57
N LYS A 1228 -34.70 -0.81 -22.66
CA LYS A 1228 -34.56 -2.00 -23.52
C LYS A 1228 -35.42 -3.19 -23.08
N LEU A 1229 -35.78 -3.26 -21.81
CA LEU A 1229 -36.61 -4.33 -21.25
C LEU A 1229 -38.12 -4.02 -21.39
N GLY A 1230 -38.49 -2.88 -21.99
CA GLY A 1230 -39.91 -2.49 -22.14
C GLY A 1230 -40.60 -2.17 -20.82
N LEU A 1231 -39.83 -1.95 -19.75
CA LEU A 1231 -40.35 -1.46 -18.49
C LEU A 1231 -40.42 0.07 -18.62
N ASP A 1232 -41.64 0.58 -18.85
CA ASP A 1232 -41.88 2.03 -18.92
C ASP A 1232 -41.32 2.73 -17.69
N ALA A 1233 -40.73 3.90 -17.91
CA ALA A 1233 -40.10 4.72 -16.88
C ALA A 1233 -41.14 5.54 -16.07
N ASP A 1234 -42.37 5.04 -15.94
CA ASP A 1234 -43.44 5.65 -15.16
C ASP A 1234 -43.74 4.77 -13.94
N GLY A 1235 -43.02 5.00 -12.85
CA GLY A 1235 -43.26 4.25 -11.62
C GLY A 1235 -42.35 4.59 -10.44
N ASP A 1236 -41.73 5.77 -10.39
CA ASP A 1236 -40.93 6.16 -9.23
C ASP A 1236 -40.90 7.69 -8.98
N HIS A 1237 -42.05 8.36 -9.15
CA HIS A 1237 -42.33 9.60 -8.41
C HIS A 1237 -42.84 9.22 -7.02
N GLY A 1238 -41.91 8.75 -6.19
CA GLY A 1238 -42.23 8.13 -4.91
C GLY A 1238 -41.35 8.54 -3.74
N PHE A 1239 -40.68 9.71 -3.75
CA PHE A 1239 -40.06 10.29 -2.55
C PHE A 1239 -39.96 11.82 -2.68
N LEU A 1240 -41.10 12.49 -2.59
CA LEU A 1240 -41.20 13.83 -2.02
C LEU A 1240 -42.30 13.75 -0.97
N SER A 1241 -41.90 13.66 0.30
CA SER A 1241 -42.81 13.82 1.43
C SER A 1241 -43.51 15.16 1.28
N LYS A 1242 -44.85 15.14 1.29
CA LYS A 1242 -45.73 16.30 1.20
C LYS A 1242 -45.76 17.14 2.50
N GLU A 1243 -44.73 17.06 3.34
CA GLU A 1243 -44.70 17.73 4.65
C GLU A 1243 -43.80 18.98 4.70
N ASP A 1244 -43.01 19.28 3.67
CA ASP A 1244 -42.15 20.49 3.64
C ASP A 1244 -42.66 21.62 2.71
N MET A 1245 -43.93 21.59 2.31
CA MET A 1245 -44.57 22.65 1.50
C MET A 1245 -45.65 23.40 2.31
N GLY A 1246 -45.28 23.81 3.53
CA GLY A 1246 -46.02 24.77 4.34
C GLY A 1246 -45.23 26.07 4.48
N GLU A 1247 -45.88 27.19 4.14
CA GLU A 1247 -45.50 28.58 4.45
C GLU A 1247 -44.40 29.24 3.59
N SER A 1248 -44.83 29.79 2.45
CA SER A 1248 -44.46 31.17 2.03
C SER A 1248 -45.27 31.61 0.82
N GLN A 1249 -46.57 31.80 1.00
CA GLN A 1249 -47.37 32.63 0.11
C GLN A 1249 -48.30 33.53 0.92
N SER A 1250 -47.82 34.74 1.21
CA SER A 1250 -48.70 35.89 1.39
C SER A 1250 -47.90 37.18 1.25
N SER A 1251 -48.51 38.13 0.54
CA SER A 1251 -48.18 39.56 0.41
C SER A 1251 -47.16 39.98 -0.65
N GLU A 1252 -47.60 40.01 -1.91
CA GLU A 1252 -47.35 41.17 -2.78
C GLU A 1252 -48.64 41.50 -3.55
N GLN A 1253 -49.47 42.34 -2.92
CA GLN A 1253 -50.47 43.16 -3.60
C GLN A 1253 -49.84 44.53 -3.87
N VAL A 1254 -49.69 44.84 -5.16
CA VAL A 1254 -49.93 46.15 -5.80
C VAL A 1254 -49.49 47.40 -5.01
N THR A 1255 -48.34 47.99 -5.38
CA THR A 1255 -48.24 49.33 -6.02
C THR A 1255 -46.83 49.59 -6.52
#